data_AF-A0A0S6W3B7-F1
#
_entry.id   AF-A0A0S6W3B7-F1
#
_cell.length_a   1.000
_cell.length_b   1.000
_cell.length_c   1.000
_cell.angle_alpha   90.00
_cell.angle_beta   90.00
_cell.angle_gamma   90.00
#
_symmetry.space_group_name_H-M   'P 1'
#
loop_
_entity.id
_entity.type
_entity.pdbx_description
1 polymer ?
#
loop_
_entity_poly.entity_id
_entity_poly.type
_entity_poly.pdbx_seq_one_letter_code
_entity_poly.pdbx_strand_id
1 'polypeptide(L)'
;MTRIKKWHGYMLIVCGLWLAAGCGKKGDPTVPVAPKLLPVSNIGAQLGEQGVALSWRPPTEYDTKKPLNPKDIRSFTIYRQLQLSAANSWQFSQSVEGWQEIGDTLPVKPYNGTLRAASNKASLRIHSPENLGVDAATFRYLRLKLWTKNCRAGYVTFITNADKKWDTRSDVIFEPAVHTSAAAFQKAFGAIKTRAFPLETSPSATAAEYVIDMQSLPAWSGQIAQIGLAFETSVTEGEMAEIAVESVELLPSLIERASVYDAPPYLFASDEEGWSARGATLFGAADGALYARGTAPILLASKPGQQIAAKDAQFARFRILAADGGEVYFLAHDNPLTSLAAETISPERLTRAAHIPLAASAEWKTYDLDLQSIFAQRSETGDMTESGLKAATQVGLFFPKRADGAPQQIAIDFIDVASSETQSASRMTLLTQLSLPAVETIAQHVQERQRTMEKIFDVAYDKLPEVLTTSSNAALKLAVVSPQEVQQPDGSYAFTDNGTFEVGEKDNKRTATLDEGARYAYQIEMTDRKHRKSTLATGTVVEIVKPLMPPRDLQAKPGDRTVELSWNPPLLTQDGRKARHLAEYRVFRAVAGEQFSNTPTVALPATQTNFIDQNLTNKQQYMYAIQAVASASSESAARNLSEAVSVTPLDTIPPAAPSGLVGVYLGKTVNLHWNQTQVSDFAGFNVYRSEQKDGEFVRLNSVPVLNATYEDATAQEKKRYYYRVTTVDDETPPNESQPAVTLVETYLLD
;
A
#
# COMPACT_ATOMS: atom_id res chain seq x y z
N MET A 1 82.28 -73.41 -56.77
CA MET A 1 81.26 -74.29 -57.39
C MET A 1 80.49 -74.89 -56.23
N THR A 2 79.22 -74.64 -55.92
CA THR A 2 77.97 -74.54 -56.69
C THR A 2 76.91 -74.01 -55.71
N ARG A 3 76.33 -72.82 -55.91
CA ARG A 3 75.02 -72.54 -56.54
C ARG A 3 73.78 -73.21 -55.91
N ILE A 4 72.90 -72.34 -55.40
CA ILE A 4 71.42 -72.34 -55.45
C ILE A 4 70.65 -72.82 -54.18
N LYS A 5 69.68 -71.96 -53.81
CA LYS A 5 68.53 -72.09 -52.89
C LYS A 5 68.79 -71.90 -51.39
N LYS A 6 68.62 -70.65 -50.92
CA LYS A 6 67.99 -70.29 -49.63
C LYS A 6 67.71 -68.78 -49.56
N TRP A 7 66.70 -68.32 -50.29
CA TRP A 7 66.17 -66.94 -50.23
C TRP A 7 64.63 -66.94 -50.10
N HIS A 8 64.08 -67.87 -49.30
CA HIS A 8 62.65 -67.87 -48.95
C HIS A 8 62.39 -67.94 -47.43
N GLY A 9 63.43 -67.78 -46.59
CA GLY A 9 63.31 -67.86 -45.12
C GLY A 9 63.11 -66.52 -44.41
N TYR A 10 63.40 -65.38 -45.06
CA TYR A 10 63.39 -64.06 -44.41
C TYR A 10 62.26 -63.13 -44.87
N MET A 11 61.36 -63.58 -45.76
CA MET A 11 60.17 -62.82 -46.15
C MET A 11 58.87 -63.28 -45.47
N LEU A 12 58.94 -64.26 -44.55
CA LEU A 12 57.80 -64.68 -43.71
C LEU A 12 57.96 -64.31 -42.22
N ILE A 13 59.07 -63.67 -41.83
CA ILE A 13 59.30 -63.25 -40.44
C ILE A 13 59.13 -61.72 -40.24
N VAL A 14 59.10 -60.91 -41.31
CA VAL A 14 58.77 -59.48 -41.21
C VAL A 14 57.28 -59.17 -41.48
N CYS A 15 56.52 -60.08 -42.10
CA CYS A 15 55.05 -59.97 -42.15
C CYS A 15 54.34 -60.55 -40.92
N GLY A 16 55.02 -61.33 -40.08
CA GLY A 16 54.47 -61.91 -38.85
C GLY A 16 54.44 -60.97 -37.63
N LEU A 17 55.07 -59.79 -37.74
CA LEU A 17 55.25 -58.83 -36.64
C LEU A 17 54.63 -57.44 -36.92
N TRP A 18 53.75 -57.34 -37.92
CA TRP A 18 52.88 -56.18 -38.15
C TRP A 18 51.38 -56.51 -38.14
N LEU A 19 51.00 -57.75 -37.80
CA LEU A 19 49.61 -58.16 -37.60
C LEU A 19 49.23 -58.35 -36.12
N ALA A 20 50.10 -57.97 -35.19
CA ALA A 20 49.90 -58.14 -33.74
C ALA A 20 50.04 -56.84 -32.93
N ALA A 21 49.78 -55.68 -33.55
CA ALA A 21 49.64 -54.41 -32.84
C ALA A 21 48.37 -53.72 -33.36
N GLY A 22 47.24 -54.08 -32.77
CA GLY A 22 45.94 -53.52 -33.16
C GLY A 22 44.73 -54.39 -32.90
N CYS A 23 44.87 -55.60 -32.34
CA CYS A 23 43.76 -56.22 -31.62
C CYS A 23 43.58 -55.50 -30.28
N GLY A 24 43.08 -54.26 -30.32
CA GLY A 24 42.35 -53.73 -29.19
C GLY A 24 41.22 -54.72 -28.93
N LYS A 25 41.15 -55.31 -27.73
CA LYS A 25 39.97 -56.04 -27.27
C LYS A 25 38.77 -55.22 -27.73
N LYS A 26 37.90 -55.79 -28.55
CA LYS A 26 36.57 -55.25 -28.75
C LYS A 26 35.93 -55.40 -27.37
N GLY A 27 36.09 -54.37 -26.53
CA GLY A 27 35.33 -54.27 -25.30
C GLY A 27 33.86 -54.44 -25.67
N ASP A 28 33.08 -55.01 -24.76
CA ASP A 28 31.64 -55.12 -24.96
C ASP A 28 31.15 -53.81 -25.59
N PRO A 29 30.36 -53.87 -26.68
CA PRO A 29 29.91 -52.66 -27.35
C PRO A 29 29.23 -51.80 -26.31
N THR A 30 29.95 -50.79 -25.81
CA THR A 30 29.39 -49.83 -24.88
C THR A 30 28.39 -49.10 -25.71
N VAL A 31 27.10 -49.36 -25.44
CA VAL A 31 26.01 -48.64 -26.10
C VAL A 31 26.38 -47.17 -26.01
N PRO A 32 26.57 -46.47 -27.15
CA PRO A 32 26.96 -45.08 -27.12
C PRO A 32 25.96 -44.33 -26.24
N VAL A 33 26.42 -43.84 -25.09
CA VAL A 33 25.55 -43.10 -24.17
C VAL A 33 25.11 -41.86 -24.93
N ALA A 34 23.84 -41.81 -25.30
CA ALA A 34 23.30 -40.70 -26.04
C ALA A 34 23.44 -39.44 -25.16
N PRO A 35 24.07 -38.35 -25.67
CA PRO A 35 24.26 -37.16 -24.87
C PRO A 35 22.90 -36.61 -24.40
N LYS A 36 22.79 -36.29 -23.12
CA LYS A 36 21.59 -35.69 -22.53
C LYS A 36 21.68 -34.17 -22.64
N LEU A 37 20.55 -33.53 -22.96
CA LEU A 37 20.46 -32.07 -22.95
C LEU A 37 20.41 -31.56 -21.51
N LEU A 38 21.25 -30.57 -21.22
CA LEU A 38 21.18 -29.81 -19.98
C LEU A 38 19.96 -28.87 -20.01
N PRO A 39 19.42 -28.47 -18.85
CA PRO A 39 18.35 -27.47 -18.77
C PRO A 39 18.81 -26.11 -19.31
N VAL A 40 17.84 -25.27 -19.72
CA VAL A 40 18.11 -23.86 -19.97
C VAL A 40 18.44 -23.14 -18.65
N SER A 41 19.10 -22.00 -18.74
CA SER A 41 19.57 -21.20 -17.60
C SER A 41 19.11 -19.75 -17.71
N ASN A 42 19.22 -19.00 -16.61
CA ASN A 42 18.87 -17.59 -16.51
C ASN A 42 17.45 -17.27 -17.01
N ILE A 43 16.46 -18.08 -16.62
CA ILE A 43 15.06 -17.79 -16.94
C ILE A 43 14.62 -16.59 -16.09
N GLY A 44 14.59 -15.41 -16.70
CA GLY A 44 13.99 -14.20 -16.13
C GLY A 44 12.55 -14.04 -16.62
N ALA A 45 11.66 -13.63 -15.72
CA ALA A 45 10.29 -13.24 -16.03
C ALA A 45 10.02 -11.87 -15.41
N GLN A 46 9.56 -10.92 -16.22
CA GLN A 46 9.27 -9.55 -15.80
C GLN A 46 7.92 -9.11 -16.36
N LEU A 47 7.13 -8.42 -15.54
CA LEU A 47 5.86 -7.86 -15.99
C LEU A 47 6.08 -6.55 -16.76
N GLY A 48 5.59 -6.48 -17.98
CA GLY A 48 5.59 -5.29 -18.84
C GLY A 48 4.20 -4.96 -19.38
N GLU A 49 4.11 -3.92 -20.23
CA GLU A 49 2.83 -3.41 -20.74
C GLU A 49 2.02 -4.43 -21.56
N GLN A 50 2.71 -5.34 -22.25
CA GLN A 50 2.10 -6.35 -23.12
C GLN A 50 1.91 -7.71 -22.43
N GLY A 51 2.17 -7.81 -21.12
CA GLY A 51 2.13 -9.06 -20.36
C GLY A 51 3.49 -9.41 -19.74
N VAL A 52 3.77 -10.69 -19.52
CA VAL A 52 5.03 -11.13 -18.92
C VAL A 52 6.08 -11.38 -20.01
N ALA A 53 7.15 -10.58 -19.99
CA ALA A 53 8.33 -10.81 -20.81
C ALA A 53 9.25 -11.85 -20.16
N LEU A 54 9.56 -12.92 -20.89
CA LEU A 54 10.48 -13.98 -20.51
C LEU A 54 11.81 -13.82 -21.24
N SER A 55 12.91 -14.14 -20.58
CA SER A 55 14.24 -14.26 -21.19
C SER A 55 14.97 -15.50 -20.66
N TRP A 56 15.77 -16.17 -21.49
CA TRP A 56 16.58 -17.32 -21.07
C TRP A 56 17.81 -17.55 -21.95
N ARG A 57 18.72 -18.42 -21.51
CA ARG A 57 19.89 -18.88 -22.27
C ARG A 57 19.99 -20.40 -22.33
N PRO A 58 20.13 -21.01 -23.52
CA PRO A 58 20.36 -22.45 -23.65
C PRO A 58 21.74 -22.83 -23.12
N PRO A 59 21.95 -24.10 -22.73
CA PRO A 59 23.27 -24.58 -22.37
C PRO A 59 24.20 -24.53 -23.60
N THR A 60 25.51 -24.37 -23.35
CA THR A 60 26.54 -24.37 -24.39
C THR A 60 27.07 -25.78 -24.71
N GLU A 61 26.72 -26.76 -23.88
CA GLU A 61 27.18 -28.15 -24.00
C GLU A 61 26.12 -29.17 -23.53
N TYR A 62 26.32 -30.43 -23.94
CA TYR A 62 25.63 -31.58 -23.39
C TYR A 62 26.27 -32.04 -22.06
N ASP A 63 25.60 -32.92 -21.33
CA ASP A 63 26.15 -33.58 -20.12
C ASP A 63 27.52 -34.25 -20.33
N THR A 64 27.79 -34.71 -21.55
CA THR A 64 29.07 -35.28 -21.98
C THR A 64 30.17 -34.25 -22.28
N LYS A 65 29.95 -32.94 -22.04
CA LYS A 65 30.83 -31.82 -22.39
C LYS A 65 31.05 -31.60 -23.90
N LYS A 66 30.24 -32.24 -24.73
CA LYS A 66 30.22 -31.95 -26.18
C LYS A 66 29.52 -30.62 -26.41
N PRO A 67 30.02 -29.75 -27.31
CA PRO A 67 29.37 -28.48 -27.59
C PRO A 67 27.97 -28.70 -28.18
N LEU A 68 27.01 -27.88 -27.73
CA LEU A 68 25.67 -27.80 -28.30
C LEU A 68 25.65 -26.60 -29.25
N ASN A 69 25.46 -26.83 -30.55
CA ASN A 69 25.31 -25.74 -31.50
C ASN A 69 23.87 -25.19 -31.39
N PRO A 70 23.64 -23.86 -31.40
CA PRO A 70 22.30 -23.29 -31.47
C PRO A 70 21.44 -23.86 -32.60
N LYS A 71 22.06 -24.25 -33.74
CA LYS A 71 21.37 -24.90 -34.85
C LYS A 71 20.81 -26.28 -34.52
N ASP A 72 21.34 -26.96 -33.50
CA ASP A 72 20.88 -28.28 -33.07
C ASP A 72 19.60 -28.19 -32.21
N ILE A 73 19.25 -26.99 -31.73
CA ILE A 73 18.02 -26.74 -30.99
C ILE A 73 16.86 -26.74 -31.99
N ARG A 74 15.81 -27.50 -31.68
CA ARG A 74 14.59 -27.57 -32.50
C ARG A 74 13.52 -26.62 -32.00
N SER A 75 13.27 -26.60 -30.70
CA SER A 75 12.20 -25.80 -30.10
C SER A 75 12.38 -25.61 -28.60
N PHE A 76 11.76 -24.57 -28.07
CA PHE A 76 11.51 -24.39 -26.65
C PHE A 76 10.02 -24.59 -26.36
N THR A 77 9.69 -25.41 -25.38
CA THR A 77 8.33 -25.53 -24.86
C THR A 77 8.23 -24.70 -23.60
N ILE A 78 7.30 -23.74 -23.60
CA ILE A 78 7.10 -22.79 -22.51
C ILE A 78 5.86 -23.21 -21.73
N TYR A 79 6.02 -23.32 -20.42
CA TYR A 79 4.94 -23.61 -19.49
C TYR A 79 4.77 -22.46 -18.51
N ARG A 80 3.54 -22.22 -18.10
CA ARG A 80 3.17 -21.29 -17.03
C ARG A 80 2.49 -22.05 -15.92
N GLN A 81 2.98 -21.88 -14.71
CA GLN A 81 2.43 -22.50 -13.52
C GLN A 81 1.90 -21.39 -12.61
N LEU A 82 0.64 -21.50 -12.19
CA LEU A 82 0.09 -20.62 -11.16
C LEU A 82 0.86 -20.89 -9.87
N GLN A 83 1.45 -19.83 -9.33
CA GLN A 83 2.10 -19.81 -8.05
C GLN A 83 1.14 -19.13 -7.08
N LEU A 84 0.70 -19.85 -6.07
CA LEU A 84 -0.21 -19.29 -5.08
C LEU A 84 0.50 -18.12 -4.35
N SER A 85 -0.26 -17.06 -4.05
CA SER A 85 0.22 -15.95 -3.21
C SER A 85 0.63 -16.49 -1.83
N ALA A 86 1.28 -15.67 -1.00
CA ALA A 86 1.57 -16.04 0.38
C ALA A 86 0.27 -16.07 1.22
N ALA A 87 -0.63 -16.98 0.91
CA ALA A 87 -1.62 -17.68 1.71
C ALA A 87 -2.45 -16.93 2.78
N ASN A 88 -2.63 -15.61 2.69
CA ASN A 88 -3.38 -14.86 3.71
C ASN A 88 -4.46 -13.92 3.20
N SER A 89 -4.71 -13.80 1.89
CA SER A 89 -5.82 -12.99 1.36
C SER A 89 -6.28 -13.49 -0.02
N TRP A 90 -7.60 -13.51 -0.24
CA TRP A 90 -8.27 -13.95 -1.45
C TRP A 90 -9.33 -12.94 -1.90
N GLN A 91 -9.34 -12.60 -3.20
CA GLN A 91 -10.24 -11.58 -3.78
C GLN A 91 -10.75 -12.02 -5.17
N PHE A 92 -11.99 -12.47 -5.23
CA PHE A 92 -12.53 -13.31 -6.32
C PHE A 92 -13.00 -12.55 -7.58
N SER A 93 -12.21 -11.56 -8.00
CA SER A 93 -12.61 -10.60 -9.04
C SER A 93 -12.82 -11.23 -10.42
N GLN A 94 -11.95 -12.17 -10.81
CA GLN A 94 -11.95 -12.77 -12.15
C GLN A 94 -11.62 -14.27 -12.16
N SER A 95 -11.26 -14.86 -11.03
CA SER A 95 -10.96 -16.28 -10.90
C SER A 95 -11.51 -16.86 -9.59
N VAL A 96 -11.54 -18.19 -9.48
CA VAL A 96 -11.86 -18.86 -8.22
C VAL A 96 -10.69 -18.88 -7.24
N GLU A 97 -9.51 -18.41 -7.64
CA GLU A 97 -8.26 -18.45 -6.85
C GLU A 97 -7.95 -19.83 -6.25
N GLY A 98 -8.28 -20.87 -7.03
CA GLY A 98 -8.14 -22.28 -6.68
C GLY A 98 -9.08 -22.79 -5.58
N TRP A 99 -10.10 -22.01 -5.19
CA TRP A 99 -11.21 -22.52 -4.40
C TRP A 99 -12.05 -23.52 -5.20
N GLN A 100 -12.60 -24.51 -4.52
CA GLN A 100 -13.32 -25.64 -5.13
C GLN A 100 -14.52 -26.05 -4.27
N GLU A 101 -15.49 -26.70 -4.90
CA GLU A 101 -16.66 -27.29 -4.27
C GLU A 101 -16.35 -28.60 -3.52
N ILE A 102 -17.12 -28.89 -2.46
CA ILE A 102 -17.10 -30.17 -1.77
C ILE A 102 -18.49 -30.82 -1.79
N GLY A 103 -18.52 -32.11 -2.10
CA GLY A 103 -19.72 -32.94 -2.01
C GLY A 103 -20.79 -32.51 -3.01
N ASP A 104 -22.02 -32.34 -2.55
CA ASP A 104 -23.16 -32.01 -3.42
C ASP A 104 -23.28 -30.52 -3.78
N THR A 105 -22.19 -29.76 -3.65
CA THR A 105 -22.14 -28.34 -4.01
C THR A 105 -21.86 -28.20 -5.50
N LEU A 106 -22.54 -27.27 -6.16
CA LEU A 106 -22.31 -26.97 -7.57
C LEU A 106 -20.95 -26.28 -7.78
N PRO A 107 -20.31 -26.42 -8.96
CA PRO A 107 -18.97 -25.89 -9.22
C PRO A 107 -18.82 -24.39 -8.96
N VAL A 108 -17.83 -23.98 -8.19
CA VAL A 108 -17.69 -22.55 -7.85
C VAL A 108 -17.41 -21.67 -9.08
N LYS A 109 -17.97 -20.45 -9.12
CA LYS A 109 -17.89 -19.51 -10.26
C LYS A 109 -17.49 -18.10 -9.80
N PRO A 110 -16.43 -17.46 -10.31
CA PRO A 110 -16.23 -16.02 -10.20
C PRO A 110 -17.34 -15.26 -10.93
N TYR A 111 -17.88 -14.24 -10.27
CA TYR A 111 -18.81 -13.30 -10.88
C TYR A 111 -18.67 -11.93 -10.21
N ASN A 112 -18.26 -10.94 -11.02
CA ASN A 112 -18.21 -9.52 -10.68
C ASN A 112 -17.65 -9.20 -9.29
N GLY A 113 -16.44 -9.67 -8.97
CA GLY A 113 -15.83 -9.43 -7.65
C GLY A 113 -16.02 -10.56 -6.63
N THR A 114 -16.83 -11.58 -6.92
CA THR A 114 -17.26 -12.59 -5.94
C THR A 114 -17.04 -14.03 -6.39
N LEU A 115 -16.76 -14.93 -5.44
CA LEU A 115 -16.84 -16.38 -5.62
C LEU A 115 -18.26 -16.84 -5.33
N ARG A 116 -18.98 -17.28 -6.36
CA ARG A 116 -20.33 -17.81 -6.25
C ARG A 116 -20.30 -19.32 -6.08
N ALA A 117 -21.08 -19.83 -5.14
CA ALA A 117 -21.35 -21.26 -5.00
C ALA A 117 -22.83 -21.48 -4.70
N ALA A 118 -23.37 -22.62 -5.10
CA ALA A 118 -24.76 -22.96 -4.85
C ALA A 118 -24.95 -24.45 -4.56
N SER A 119 -26.04 -24.78 -3.87
CA SER A 119 -26.43 -26.16 -3.57
C SER A 119 -27.95 -26.28 -3.50
N ASN A 120 -28.48 -27.40 -3.97
CA ASN A 120 -29.88 -27.78 -3.78
C ASN A 120 -30.04 -28.87 -2.70
N LYS A 121 -28.97 -29.16 -1.95
CA LYS A 121 -28.92 -30.13 -0.86
C LYS A 121 -28.78 -29.43 0.48
N ALA A 122 -28.87 -30.22 1.56
CA ALA A 122 -28.79 -29.77 2.94
C ALA A 122 -27.45 -29.09 3.32
N SER A 123 -26.41 -29.23 2.50
CA SER A 123 -25.09 -28.64 2.74
C SER A 123 -24.54 -27.96 1.49
N LEU A 124 -23.95 -26.77 1.68
CA LEU A 124 -23.14 -26.06 0.68
C LEU A 124 -21.74 -25.92 1.26
N ARG A 125 -20.72 -26.41 0.56
CA ARG A 125 -19.34 -26.47 1.05
C ARG A 125 -18.33 -26.13 -0.04
N ILE A 126 -17.36 -25.28 0.30
CA ILE A 126 -16.24 -24.92 -0.56
C ILE A 126 -14.94 -24.95 0.24
N HIS A 127 -13.81 -25.21 -0.40
CA HIS A 127 -12.48 -25.12 0.21
C HIS A 127 -11.51 -24.29 -0.60
N SER A 128 -10.50 -23.76 0.07
CA SER A 128 -9.34 -23.11 -0.52
C SER A 128 -8.40 -24.12 -1.19
N PRO A 129 -7.39 -23.66 -1.96
CA PRO A 129 -6.34 -24.52 -2.49
C PRO A 129 -5.62 -25.35 -1.41
N GLU A 130 -5.06 -26.51 -1.79
CA GLU A 130 -4.21 -27.31 -0.92
C GLU A 130 -2.83 -26.69 -0.67
N ASN A 131 -2.19 -27.09 0.44
CA ASN A 131 -0.83 -26.75 0.83
C ASN A 131 -0.59 -25.24 1.02
N LEU A 132 -1.53 -24.55 1.69
CA LEU A 132 -1.40 -23.13 2.00
C LEU A 132 -0.09 -22.77 2.74
N GLY A 133 0.42 -23.66 3.60
CA GLY A 133 1.69 -23.42 4.30
C GLY A 133 1.65 -22.21 5.23
N VAL A 134 0.47 -21.94 5.81
CA VAL A 134 0.26 -20.83 6.74
C VAL A 134 0.57 -21.30 8.14
N ASP A 135 1.46 -20.60 8.84
CA ASP A 135 1.67 -20.85 10.26
C ASP A 135 0.48 -20.29 11.07
N ALA A 136 -0.26 -21.18 11.73
CA ALA A 136 -1.38 -20.81 12.60
C ALA A 136 -0.95 -19.86 13.73
N ALA A 137 0.32 -19.87 14.16
CA ALA A 137 0.82 -18.95 15.18
C ALA A 137 0.94 -17.50 14.67
N THR A 138 0.99 -17.29 13.36
CA THR A 138 1.15 -15.96 12.75
C THR A 138 -0.19 -15.22 12.65
N PHE A 139 -1.31 -15.93 12.55
CA PHE A 139 -2.62 -15.34 12.29
C PHE A 139 -3.63 -15.67 13.40
N ARG A 140 -4.33 -14.64 13.88
CA ARG A 140 -5.34 -14.76 14.94
C ARG A 140 -6.76 -14.69 14.40
N TYR A 141 -7.02 -13.91 13.37
CA TYR A 141 -8.38 -13.65 12.89
C TYR A 141 -8.56 -14.05 11.44
N LEU A 142 -9.73 -14.61 11.12
CA LEU A 142 -10.21 -14.80 9.75
C LEU A 142 -11.31 -13.78 9.48
N ARG A 143 -11.12 -12.96 8.45
CA ARG A 143 -12.09 -11.98 7.98
C ARG A 143 -12.73 -12.49 6.70
N LEU A 144 -14.06 -12.55 6.69
CA LEU A 144 -14.87 -12.98 5.56
C LEU A 144 -15.83 -11.88 5.19
N LYS A 145 -15.94 -11.58 3.90
CA LYS A 145 -17.01 -10.73 3.39
C LYS A 145 -17.86 -11.56 2.43
N LEU A 146 -19.11 -11.83 2.80
CA LEU A 146 -19.96 -12.75 2.05
C LEU A 146 -21.44 -12.38 2.11
N TRP A 147 -22.15 -12.71 1.04
CA TRP A 147 -23.60 -12.67 0.91
C TRP A 147 -24.13 -14.10 0.85
N THR A 148 -25.32 -14.35 1.42
CA THR A 148 -25.95 -15.68 1.39
C THR A 148 -27.45 -15.59 1.12
N LYS A 149 -27.98 -16.63 0.49
CA LYS A 149 -29.41 -16.83 0.26
C LYS A 149 -29.79 -18.26 0.62
N ASN A 150 -30.93 -18.43 1.27
CA ASN A 150 -31.44 -19.73 1.75
C ASN A 150 -30.40 -20.52 2.57
N CYS A 151 -29.59 -19.82 3.37
CA CYS A 151 -28.63 -20.40 4.30
C CYS A 151 -29.03 -20.04 5.75
N ARG A 152 -28.90 -21.01 6.67
CA ARG A 152 -29.27 -20.87 8.09
C ARG A 152 -28.08 -20.51 8.97
N ALA A 153 -26.93 -21.13 8.72
CA ALA A 153 -25.73 -20.97 9.51
C ALA A 153 -24.49 -21.20 8.64
N GLY A 154 -23.41 -20.47 8.94
CA GLY A 154 -22.10 -20.66 8.33
C GLY A 154 -21.14 -21.35 9.30
N TYR A 155 -20.15 -22.05 8.76
CA TYR A 155 -19.12 -22.79 9.47
C TYR A 155 -17.78 -22.61 8.77
N VAL A 156 -16.71 -22.50 9.56
CA VAL A 156 -15.34 -22.53 9.04
C VAL A 156 -14.66 -23.82 9.48
N THR A 157 -14.04 -24.51 8.53
CA THR A 157 -13.29 -25.75 8.74
C THR A 157 -11.85 -25.58 8.27
N PHE A 158 -10.93 -26.40 8.79
CA PHE A 158 -9.52 -26.34 8.40
C PHE A 158 -8.96 -27.75 8.23
N ILE A 159 -7.93 -27.88 7.39
CA ILE A 159 -7.00 -29.01 7.41
C ILE A 159 -5.65 -28.46 7.87
N THR A 160 -5.01 -29.12 8.85
CA THR A 160 -3.66 -28.78 9.29
C THR A 160 -2.71 -29.94 9.04
N ASN A 161 -1.41 -29.70 9.12
CA ASN A 161 -0.43 -30.78 9.08
C ASN A 161 -0.56 -31.76 10.28
N ALA A 162 -1.11 -31.28 11.41
CA ALA A 162 -1.40 -32.07 12.61
C ALA A 162 -2.73 -32.85 12.51
N ASP A 163 -3.73 -32.31 11.81
CA ASP A 163 -5.02 -32.96 11.54
C ASP A 163 -5.34 -32.95 10.04
N LYS A 164 -5.15 -34.12 9.43
CA LYS A 164 -5.32 -34.34 7.99
C LYS A 164 -6.76 -34.67 7.57
N LYS A 165 -7.70 -34.67 8.51
CA LYS A 165 -9.13 -34.81 8.22
C LYS A 165 -9.80 -33.46 8.39
N TRP A 166 -10.82 -33.20 7.57
CA TRP A 166 -11.70 -32.07 7.82
C TRP A 166 -12.29 -32.21 9.23
N ASP A 167 -12.02 -31.24 10.10
CA ASP A 167 -12.56 -31.24 11.44
C ASP A 167 -14.06 -30.94 11.41
N THR A 168 -14.88 -31.98 11.55
CA THR A 168 -16.35 -31.91 11.52
C THR A 168 -16.97 -31.81 12.93
N ARG A 169 -16.16 -31.61 13.98
CA ARG A 169 -16.66 -31.55 15.37
C ARG A 169 -17.45 -30.27 15.61
N SER A 170 -18.77 -30.43 15.77
CA SER A 170 -19.72 -29.35 16.00
C SER A 170 -19.88 -28.97 17.48
N ASP A 171 -19.27 -29.68 18.42
CA ASP A 171 -19.41 -29.55 19.88
C ASP A 171 -18.44 -28.55 20.54
N VAL A 172 -17.59 -27.93 19.73
CA VAL A 172 -16.60 -26.95 20.16
C VAL A 172 -17.23 -25.56 20.17
N ILE A 173 -17.05 -24.83 21.27
CA ILE A 173 -17.59 -23.48 21.47
C ILE A 173 -16.79 -22.49 20.62
N PHE A 174 -17.49 -21.80 19.71
CA PHE A 174 -16.97 -20.68 18.95
C PHE A 174 -17.92 -19.50 19.16
N GLU A 175 -17.40 -18.35 19.60
CA GLU A 175 -18.14 -17.09 19.50
C GLU A 175 -17.50 -16.26 18.38
N PRO A 176 -18.10 -16.18 17.18
CA PRO A 176 -17.64 -15.21 16.20
C PRO A 176 -17.80 -13.82 16.82
N ALA A 177 -16.73 -13.02 16.83
CA ALA A 177 -16.87 -11.59 17.00
C ALA A 177 -17.48 -11.05 15.70
N VAL A 178 -18.79 -11.22 15.53
CA VAL A 178 -19.52 -10.68 14.39
C VAL A 178 -19.47 -9.16 14.52
N HIS A 179 -18.48 -8.58 13.87
CA HIS A 179 -18.46 -7.16 13.53
C HIS A 179 -19.14 -7.00 12.18
N THR A 180 -20.39 -7.45 12.06
CA THR A 180 -21.30 -6.70 11.18
C THR A 180 -21.45 -5.35 11.86
N SER A 181 -21.43 -4.25 11.09
CA SER A 181 -21.51 -2.88 11.59
C SER A 181 -22.22 -2.79 12.95
N ALA A 182 -21.45 -2.48 13.99
CA ALA A 182 -21.71 -2.90 15.37
C ALA A 182 -23.10 -2.53 15.92
N ALA A 183 -24.06 -3.47 15.93
CA ALA A 183 -25.14 -3.58 16.93
C ALA A 183 -25.93 -4.89 16.82
N ALA A 184 -25.38 -5.99 17.32
CA ALA A 184 -26.21 -7.12 17.77
C ALA A 184 -25.70 -7.70 19.09
N PHE A 185 -25.37 -6.84 20.06
CA PHE A 185 -25.47 -7.23 21.47
C PHE A 185 -26.83 -6.78 21.99
N GLN A 186 -27.86 -7.55 21.67
CA GLN A 186 -29.00 -7.85 22.56
C GLN A 186 -30.09 -8.64 21.82
N LYS A 187 -29.75 -9.86 21.43
CA LYS A 187 -30.52 -11.01 21.88
C LYS A 187 -29.53 -12.16 21.98
N ALA A 188 -29.22 -12.54 23.20
CA ALA A 188 -28.44 -13.73 23.47
C ALA A 188 -28.99 -14.86 22.59
N PHE A 189 -28.19 -15.37 21.67
CA PHE A 189 -28.47 -16.67 21.09
C PHE A 189 -28.45 -17.65 22.26
N GLY A 190 -29.65 -18.08 22.67
CA GLY A 190 -29.81 -19.00 23.78
C GLY A 190 -29.03 -20.27 23.48
N ALA A 191 -27.98 -20.52 24.27
CA ALA A 191 -27.38 -21.83 24.49
C ALA A 191 -27.03 -22.66 23.24
N ILE A 192 -26.49 -22.05 22.18
CA ILE A 192 -25.92 -22.83 21.06
C ILE A 192 -24.43 -23.06 21.32
N LYS A 193 -24.04 -24.33 21.49
CA LYS A 193 -22.68 -24.78 21.84
C LYS A 193 -21.92 -25.28 20.61
N THR A 194 -21.84 -24.52 19.50
CA THR A 194 -21.29 -25.04 18.22
C THR A 194 -20.43 -24.03 17.43
N ARG A 195 -19.61 -24.52 16.47
CA ARG A 195 -18.74 -23.75 15.54
C ARG A 195 -19.49 -22.88 14.50
N ALA A 196 -20.78 -22.63 14.70
CA ALA A 196 -21.62 -21.92 13.76
C ALA A 196 -21.48 -20.40 13.94
N PHE A 197 -21.36 -19.65 12.84
CA PHE A 197 -21.61 -18.22 12.84
C PHE A 197 -22.98 -17.91 12.25
N PRO A 198 -23.77 -17.02 12.91
CA PRO A 198 -25.08 -16.63 12.41
C PRO A 198 -24.90 -15.86 11.10
N LEU A 199 -25.71 -16.19 10.09
CA LEU A 199 -25.74 -15.46 8.84
C LEU A 199 -26.72 -14.30 8.97
N GLU A 200 -26.40 -13.16 8.37
CA GLU A 200 -27.39 -12.09 8.24
C GLU A 200 -28.34 -12.48 7.12
N THR A 201 -29.59 -12.79 7.48
CA THR A 201 -30.66 -12.96 6.50
C THR A 201 -31.16 -11.58 6.10
N SER A 202 -30.34 -10.82 5.37
CA SER A 202 -30.78 -9.54 4.82
C SER A 202 -31.42 -9.77 3.45
N PRO A 203 -32.65 -9.27 3.21
CA PRO A 203 -33.19 -9.15 1.85
C PRO A 203 -32.44 -8.10 1.00
N SER A 204 -31.37 -7.48 1.51
CA SER A 204 -30.55 -6.52 0.77
C SER A 204 -29.53 -7.20 -0.15
N ALA A 205 -29.27 -6.58 -1.30
CA ALA A 205 -28.27 -6.96 -2.28
C ALA A 205 -26.82 -6.61 -1.82
N THR A 206 -26.46 -6.84 -0.56
CA THR A 206 -25.15 -6.44 0.00
C THR A 206 -24.53 -7.54 0.85
N ALA A 207 -23.24 -7.81 0.65
CA ALA A 207 -22.48 -8.76 1.48
C ALA A 207 -22.25 -8.23 2.90
N ALA A 208 -22.32 -9.13 3.87
CA ALA A 208 -22.02 -8.87 5.28
C ALA A 208 -20.57 -9.24 5.60
N GLU A 209 -19.99 -8.56 6.58
CA GLU A 209 -18.63 -8.80 7.06
C GLU A 209 -18.62 -9.60 8.36
N TYR A 210 -17.78 -10.62 8.42
CA TYR A 210 -17.62 -11.53 9.54
C TYR A 210 -16.15 -11.59 9.95
N VAL A 211 -15.87 -11.50 11.25
CA VAL A 211 -14.53 -11.70 11.79
C VAL A 211 -14.53 -12.80 12.84
N ILE A 212 -13.58 -13.71 12.73
CA ILE A 212 -13.55 -15.02 13.39
C ILE A 212 -12.23 -15.13 14.15
N ASP A 213 -12.24 -15.16 15.49
CA ASP A 213 -11.03 -15.34 16.31
C ASP A 213 -10.62 -16.82 16.34
N MET A 214 -9.62 -17.17 15.54
CA MET A 214 -9.17 -18.53 15.31
C MET A 214 -8.40 -19.13 16.49
N GLN A 215 -7.85 -18.32 17.42
CA GLN A 215 -7.17 -18.84 18.61
C GLN A 215 -8.12 -19.55 19.58
N SER A 216 -9.43 -19.34 19.43
CA SER A 216 -10.46 -20.07 20.18
C SER A 216 -10.70 -21.50 19.64
N LEU A 217 -10.11 -21.87 18.50
CA LEU A 217 -10.28 -23.19 17.88
C LEU A 217 -9.35 -24.25 18.51
N PRO A 218 -9.85 -25.44 18.86
CA PRO A 218 -9.02 -26.54 19.32
C PRO A 218 -8.17 -27.08 18.15
N ALA A 219 -6.92 -27.44 18.45
CA ALA A 219 -5.89 -27.79 17.47
C ALA A 219 -5.38 -26.63 16.59
N TRP A 220 -5.55 -25.37 17.04
CA TRP A 220 -4.91 -24.19 16.43
C TRP A 220 -3.38 -24.17 16.69
N SER A 221 -2.66 -25.06 16.00
CA SER A 221 -1.20 -25.21 16.06
C SER A 221 -0.67 -25.88 14.79
N GLY A 222 0.52 -25.50 14.35
CA GLY A 222 1.14 -26.07 13.15
C GLY A 222 0.79 -25.32 11.87
N GLN A 223 0.92 -25.99 10.72
CA GLN A 223 0.77 -25.41 9.39
C GLN A 223 -0.63 -25.71 8.85
N ILE A 224 -1.39 -24.67 8.53
CA ILE A 224 -2.68 -24.79 7.83
C ILE A 224 -2.40 -25.21 6.39
N ALA A 225 -3.02 -26.30 5.99
CA ALA A 225 -2.94 -26.85 4.64
C ALA A 225 -4.12 -26.39 3.78
N GLN A 226 -5.32 -26.23 4.35
CA GLN A 226 -6.55 -25.78 3.67
C GLN A 226 -7.51 -25.07 4.63
N ILE A 227 -8.34 -24.17 4.08
CA ILE A 227 -9.49 -23.54 4.73
C ILE A 227 -10.75 -24.02 4.02
N GLY A 228 -11.81 -24.31 4.76
CA GLY A 228 -13.12 -24.67 4.23
C GLY A 228 -14.21 -23.77 4.79
N LEU A 229 -15.18 -23.45 3.94
CA LEU A 229 -16.41 -22.74 4.31
C LEU A 229 -17.58 -23.68 4.05
N ALA A 230 -18.40 -23.91 5.08
CA ALA A 230 -19.54 -24.80 5.03
C ALA A 230 -20.80 -24.06 5.50
N PHE A 231 -21.93 -24.32 4.87
CA PHE A 231 -23.18 -23.65 5.14
C PHE A 231 -24.31 -24.66 5.25
N GLU A 232 -25.10 -24.53 6.31
CA GLU A 232 -26.37 -25.23 6.45
C GLU A 232 -27.44 -24.51 5.64
N THR A 233 -28.13 -25.23 4.78
CA THR A 233 -29.12 -24.65 3.87
C THR A 233 -30.53 -24.73 4.44
N SER A 234 -31.40 -23.78 4.09
CA SER A 234 -32.85 -23.80 4.39
C SER A 234 -33.73 -24.18 3.19
N VAL A 235 -33.14 -24.72 2.11
CA VAL A 235 -33.84 -24.95 0.83
C VAL A 235 -35.02 -25.91 0.93
N THR A 236 -36.11 -25.55 0.26
CA THR A 236 -37.25 -26.44 -0.01
C THR A 236 -37.20 -26.99 -1.45
N GLU A 237 -38.12 -27.87 -1.82
CA GLU A 237 -38.13 -28.52 -3.14
C GLU A 237 -38.24 -27.49 -4.28
N GLY A 238 -37.20 -27.38 -5.11
CA GLY A 238 -37.13 -26.42 -6.23
C GLY A 238 -36.33 -25.15 -5.95
N GLU A 239 -35.80 -24.96 -4.74
CA GLU A 239 -34.96 -23.81 -4.37
C GLU A 239 -33.46 -24.15 -4.37
N MET A 240 -32.61 -23.11 -4.47
CA MET A 240 -31.16 -23.21 -4.28
C MET A 240 -30.71 -22.34 -3.12
N ALA A 241 -29.75 -22.84 -2.35
CA ALA A 241 -28.92 -22.06 -1.46
C ALA A 241 -27.77 -21.49 -2.27
N GLU A 242 -27.49 -20.22 -2.07
CA GLU A 242 -26.42 -19.52 -2.78
C GLU A 242 -25.54 -18.77 -1.78
N ILE A 243 -24.25 -18.76 -2.05
CA ILE A 243 -23.30 -17.87 -1.40
C ILE A 243 -22.54 -17.07 -2.45
N ALA A 244 -22.14 -15.87 -2.08
CA ALA A 244 -21.18 -15.06 -2.80
C ALA A 244 -20.12 -14.58 -1.82
N VAL A 245 -18.87 -14.96 -2.02
CA VAL A 245 -17.75 -14.53 -1.16
C VAL A 245 -17.02 -13.40 -1.89
N GLU A 246 -16.96 -12.21 -1.31
CA GLU A 246 -16.20 -11.08 -1.84
C GLU A 246 -14.71 -11.21 -1.49
N SER A 247 -14.40 -11.59 -0.24
CA SER A 247 -13.03 -11.76 0.21
C SER A 247 -12.89 -12.74 1.38
N VAL A 248 -11.73 -13.38 1.45
CA VAL A 248 -11.27 -14.18 2.60
C VAL A 248 -9.89 -13.65 3.00
N GLU A 249 -9.65 -13.36 4.27
CA GLU A 249 -8.38 -12.79 4.73
C GLU A 249 -7.97 -13.32 6.11
N LEU A 250 -6.70 -13.68 6.27
CA LEU A 250 -6.09 -14.07 7.54
C LEU A 250 -5.29 -12.90 8.11
N LEU A 251 -5.58 -12.55 9.36
CA LEU A 251 -5.05 -11.37 10.04
C LEU A 251 -4.30 -11.76 11.33
N PRO A 252 -3.07 -11.26 11.56
CA PRO A 252 -2.33 -11.47 12.82
C PRO A 252 -3.03 -10.83 14.02
N SER A 253 -3.74 -9.72 13.79
CA SER A 253 -4.51 -9.00 14.79
C SER A 253 -5.69 -8.26 14.15
N LEU A 254 -6.79 -8.09 14.89
CA LEU A 254 -7.94 -7.23 14.53
C LEU A 254 -7.55 -5.75 14.50
N ILE A 255 -6.51 -5.45 15.28
CA ILE A 255 -5.67 -4.30 15.04
C ILE A 255 -4.95 -4.66 13.72
N GLU A 256 -5.51 -4.26 12.57
CA GLU A 256 -4.62 -3.70 11.54
C GLU A 256 -3.64 -2.88 12.36
N ARG A 257 -2.33 -3.20 12.37
CA ARG A 257 -1.32 -2.32 12.97
C ARG A 257 -1.84 -0.95 12.60
N ALA A 258 -2.25 -0.19 13.61
CA ALA A 258 -2.92 1.04 13.33
C ALA A 258 -2.03 1.68 12.27
N SER A 259 -2.60 2.09 11.15
CA SER A 259 -2.20 3.38 10.66
C SER A 259 -2.42 4.27 11.88
N VAL A 260 -1.43 4.31 12.78
CA VAL A 260 -1.21 5.44 13.62
C VAL A 260 -0.92 6.45 12.55
N TYR A 261 -1.98 7.12 12.10
CA TYR A 261 -1.83 8.38 11.45
C TYR A 261 -1.20 9.23 12.54
N ASP A 262 0.13 9.17 12.64
CA ASP A 262 0.91 10.10 13.43
C ASP A 262 0.69 11.53 12.89
N ALA A 263 0.02 11.67 11.73
CA ALA A 263 -0.59 12.91 11.34
C ALA A 263 -1.87 12.75 10.47
N PRO A 264 -2.91 13.60 10.69
CA PRO A 264 -4.04 13.89 9.78
C PRO A 264 -3.61 14.33 8.36
N PRO A 265 -4.46 14.46 7.32
CA PRO A 265 -5.94 14.41 7.29
C PRO A 265 -6.54 13.03 6.93
N TYR A 266 -7.81 12.79 7.30
CA TYR A 266 -8.62 11.65 6.81
C TYR A 266 -9.19 12.02 5.43
N LEU A 267 -8.61 11.47 4.36
CA LEU A 267 -9.00 11.68 2.97
C LEU A 267 -9.74 10.45 2.46
N PHE A 268 -11.04 10.54 2.12
CA PHE A 268 -11.89 9.38 1.78
C PHE A 268 -11.46 8.66 0.49
N ALA A 269 -10.48 7.78 0.56
CA ALA A 269 -9.68 7.34 -0.58
C ALA A 269 -10.21 6.13 -1.36
N SER A 270 -11.38 5.54 -1.06
CA SER A 270 -12.21 4.63 -1.92
C SER A 270 -12.95 3.47 -1.21
N ASP A 271 -12.89 3.36 0.11
CA ASP A 271 -13.87 2.60 0.92
C ASP A 271 -14.57 3.55 1.91
N GLU A 272 -15.42 3.03 2.81
CA GLU A 272 -15.91 3.85 3.91
C GLU A 272 -14.74 4.35 4.79
N GLU A 273 -13.50 3.90 4.57
CA GLU A 273 -12.30 4.24 5.35
C GLU A 273 -12.47 3.95 6.84
N GLY A 274 -13.29 2.96 7.16
CA GLY A 274 -13.68 2.72 8.54
C GLY A 274 -14.76 3.63 9.08
N TRP A 275 -15.22 4.58 8.30
CA TRP A 275 -16.51 5.19 8.54
C TRP A 275 -17.61 4.15 8.34
N SER A 276 -18.74 4.38 8.97
CA SER A 276 -19.94 3.56 8.84
C SER A 276 -21.13 4.50 8.83
N ALA A 277 -22.16 4.17 8.05
CA ALA A 277 -23.41 4.93 8.06
C ALA A 277 -24.52 4.18 8.81
N ARG A 278 -25.32 4.93 9.56
CA ARG A 278 -26.66 4.51 9.99
C ARG A 278 -27.71 5.41 9.38
N GLY A 279 -28.85 4.83 9.00
CA GLY A 279 -29.97 5.58 8.38
C GLY A 279 -29.74 6.01 6.93
N ALA A 280 -28.60 5.62 6.35
CA ALA A 280 -28.26 5.81 4.94
C ALA A 280 -27.58 4.57 4.37
N THR A 281 -27.68 4.43 3.05
CA THR A 281 -26.81 3.55 2.28
C THR A 281 -25.55 4.32 1.91
N LEU A 282 -24.38 3.72 2.15
CA LEU A 282 -23.10 4.22 1.62
C LEU A 282 -22.86 3.61 0.26
N PHE A 283 -22.54 4.46 -0.72
CA PHE A 283 -22.31 4.03 -2.10
C PHE A 283 -20.81 3.89 -2.40
N GLY A 284 -19.99 3.89 -1.33
CA GLY A 284 -18.53 3.94 -1.39
C GLY A 284 -18.01 5.33 -1.74
N ALA A 285 -16.70 5.43 -1.89
CA ALA A 285 -16.04 6.63 -2.40
C ALA A 285 -15.62 6.43 -3.86
N ALA A 286 -16.42 6.95 -4.78
CA ALA A 286 -15.95 7.26 -6.13
C ALA A 286 -15.18 8.59 -6.07
N ASP A 287 -14.14 8.76 -6.88
CA ASP A 287 -13.41 10.02 -7.01
C ASP A 287 -12.86 10.64 -5.71
N GLY A 288 -12.67 9.84 -4.65
CA GLY A 288 -12.09 10.32 -3.39
C GLY A 288 -13.08 10.95 -2.40
N ALA A 289 -14.40 10.79 -2.59
CA ALA A 289 -15.43 11.35 -1.70
C ALA A 289 -16.43 10.30 -1.20
N LEU A 290 -16.74 10.29 0.09
CA LEU A 290 -17.76 9.43 0.71
C LEU A 290 -19.17 9.88 0.32
N TYR A 291 -19.94 9.00 -0.33
CA TYR A 291 -21.33 9.27 -0.71
C TYR A 291 -22.34 8.53 0.18
N ALA A 292 -23.29 9.29 0.74
CA ALA A 292 -24.39 8.76 1.54
C ALA A 292 -25.76 9.21 0.99
N ARG A 293 -26.74 8.30 0.99
CA ARG A 293 -28.15 8.63 0.73
C ARG A 293 -29.08 7.96 1.73
N GLY A 294 -30.01 8.73 2.29
CA GLY A 294 -30.96 8.23 3.27
C GLY A 294 -32.21 9.09 3.41
N THR A 295 -33.33 8.48 3.83
CA THR A 295 -34.59 9.17 4.16
C THR A 295 -34.83 9.27 5.68
N ALA A 296 -33.95 8.63 6.46
CA ALA A 296 -33.87 8.69 7.91
C ALA A 296 -32.71 9.61 8.36
N PRO A 297 -32.57 9.96 9.64
CA PRO A 297 -31.38 10.63 10.14
C PRO A 297 -30.12 9.83 9.80
N ILE A 298 -29.10 10.51 9.26
CA ILE A 298 -27.87 9.88 8.79
C ILE A 298 -26.78 10.09 9.84
N LEU A 299 -26.19 9.02 10.36
CA LEU A 299 -25.00 9.09 11.20
C LEU A 299 -23.83 8.50 10.45
N LEU A 300 -22.81 9.30 10.15
CA LEU A 300 -21.52 8.85 9.67
C LEU A 300 -20.54 8.82 10.85
N ALA A 301 -19.90 7.70 11.11
CA ALA A 301 -18.99 7.57 12.26
C ALA A 301 -17.73 6.81 11.87
N SER A 302 -16.55 7.36 12.20
CA SER A 302 -15.21 6.75 11.99
C SER A 302 -15.06 5.35 12.62
N LYS A 303 -14.00 4.59 12.37
CA LYS A 303 -13.89 3.22 12.93
C LYS A 303 -13.64 3.29 14.45
N PRO A 304 -14.07 2.31 15.27
CA PRO A 304 -13.75 2.31 16.71
C PRO A 304 -12.25 2.36 17.05
N GLY A 305 -11.37 1.95 16.12
CA GLY A 305 -9.91 2.07 16.23
C GLY A 305 -9.31 3.35 15.60
N GLN A 306 -10.13 4.17 14.94
CA GLN A 306 -9.75 5.49 14.45
C GLN A 306 -10.09 6.52 15.51
N GLN A 307 -9.15 6.67 16.44
CA GLN A 307 -9.34 7.52 17.59
C GLN A 307 -8.41 8.72 17.48
N ILE A 308 -8.93 9.89 17.83
CA ILE A 308 -8.14 11.11 17.85
C ILE A 308 -7.57 11.28 19.24
N ALA A 309 -6.25 11.41 19.34
CA ALA A 309 -5.62 11.78 20.59
C ALA A 309 -6.00 13.23 20.93
N ALA A 310 -6.51 13.46 22.14
CA ALA A 310 -7.01 14.75 22.57
C ALA A 310 -6.00 15.90 22.47
N LYS A 311 -4.71 15.60 22.62
CA LYS A 311 -3.60 16.55 22.44
C LYS A 311 -3.45 17.04 20.99
N ASP A 312 -3.96 16.28 20.02
CA ASP A 312 -3.79 16.51 18.59
C ASP A 312 -5.06 17.05 17.92
N ALA A 313 -6.14 17.29 18.70
CA ALA A 313 -7.47 17.66 18.22
C ALA A 313 -7.86 19.11 18.54
N GLN A 314 -7.13 20.10 18.00
CA GLN A 314 -7.45 21.51 18.21
C GLN A 314 -8.53 22.02 17.24
N PHE A 315 -8.45 21.60 15.98
CA PHE A 315 -9.39 22.00 14.93
C PHE A 315 -9.93 20.79 14.21
N ALA A 316 -11.20 20.81 13.81
CA ALA A 316 -11.76 19.90 12.82
C ALA A 316 -12.18 20.68 11.58
N ARG A 317 -11.92 20.12 10.41
CA ARG A 317 -12.21 20.73 9.14
C ARG A 317 -12.71 19.70 8.17
N PHE A 318 -13.78 20.01 7.45
CA PHE A 318 -14.38 19.05 6.53
C PHE A 318 -14.95 19.76 5.32
N ARG A 319 -14.90 19.07 4.19
CA ARG A 319 -15.43 19.56 2.92
C ARG A 319 -16.62 18.72 2.52
N ILE A 320 -17.79 19.34 2.58
CA ILE A 320 -19.09 18.71 2.36
C ILE A 320 -19.75 19.38 1.15
N LEU A 321 -20.40 18.56 0.34
CA LEU A 321 -21.32 19.01 -0.68
C LEU A 321 -22.73 18.54 -0.31
N ALA A 322 -23.63 19.50 -0.11
CA ALA A 322 -25.03 19.29 0.22
C ALA A 322 -25.89 20.13 -0.72
N ALA A 323 -26.47 19.49 -1.74
CA ALA A 323 -27.23 20.16 -2.80
C ALA A 323 -28.39 21.01 -2.25
N ASP A 324 -29.09 20.48 -1.25
CA ASP A 324 -30.27 21.12 -0.64
C ASP A 324 -29.95 21.87 0.67
N GLY A 325 -28.67 21.94 1.06
CA GLY A 325 -28.26 22.45 2.37
C GLY A 325 -28.78 21.60 3.53
N GLY A 326 -28.80 22.17 4.74
CA GLY A 326 -29.34 21.49 5.92
C GLY A 326 -28.52 21.78 7.17
N GLU A 327 -28.53 20.83 8.10
CA GLU A 327 -27.76 20.93 9.33
C GLU A 327 -26.93 19.66 9.53
N VAL A 328 -25.70 19.80 10.03
CA VAL A 328 -24.87 18.67 10.43
C VAL A 328 -24.33 18.92 11.82
N TYR A 329 -24.18 17.84 12.58
CA TYR A 329 -23.61 17.87 13.91
C TYR A 329 -22.31 17.07 13.91
N PHE A 330 -21.21 17.73 14.24
CA PHE A 330 -19.95 17.04 14.49
C PHE A 330 -19.97 16.44 15.89
N LEU A 331 -19.71 15.14 15.96
CA LEU A 331 -19.73 14.34 17.18
C LEU A 331 -18.30 13.93 17.53
N ALA A 332 -17.93 14.09 18.80
CA ALA A 332 -16.71 13.52 19.37
C ALA A 332 -17.09 12.79 20.66
N HIS A 333 -16.94 11.46 20.69
CA HIS A 333 -17.37 10.66 21.83
C HIS A 333 -16.37 9.55 22.21
N ASP A 334 -16.19 9.36 23.53
CA ASP A 334 -15.21 8.41 24.08
C ASP A 334 -15.70 6.96 23.98
N ASN A 335 -17.02 6.77 23.98
CA ASN A 335 -17.64 5.50 23.58
C ASN A 335 -17.87 5.46 22.07
N PRO A 336 -17.92 4.25 21.46
CA PRO A 336 -18.12 4.13 20.03
C PRO A 336 -19.41 4.82 19.56
N LEU A 337 -19.32 5.79 18.65
CA LEU A 337 -20.48 6.48 18.06
C LEU A 337 -21.40 5.51 17.32
N THR A 338 -20.85 4.38 16.86
CA THR A 338 -21.60 3.28 16.26
C THR A 338 -22.57 2.59 17.21
N SER A 339 -22.48 2.80 18.54
CA SER A 339 -23.42 2.25 19.53
C SER A 339 -24.71 3.08 19.71
N LEU A 340 -24.78 4.27 19.12
CA LEU A 340 -25.93 5.16 19.19
C LEU A 340 -26.95 4.81 18.08
N ALA A 341 -28.21 4.59 18.44
CA ALA A 341 -29.27 4.47 17.44
C ALA A 341 -29.58 5.85 16.84
N ALA A 342 -29.51 5.97 15.50
CA ALA A 342 -29.67 7.25 14.78
C ALA A 342 -31.00 7.97 15.09
N GLU A 343 -32.05 7.21 15.39
CA GLU A 343 -33.38 7.70 15.78
C GLU A 343 -33.44 8.23 17.24
N THR A 344 -32.46 7.86 18.07
CA THR A 344 -32.39 8.21 19.50
C THR A 344 -31.45 9.39 19.77
N ILE A 345 -30.71 9.83 18.75
CA ILE A 345 -29.89 11.04 18.77
C ILE A 345 -30.82 12.24 18.55
N SER A 346 -31.47 12.71 19.62
CA SER A 346 -32.09 14.04 19.59
C SER A 346 -31.00 15.11 19.72
N PRO A 347 -31.12 16.28 19.05
CA PRO A 347 -30.16 17.39 19.17
C PRO A 347 -29.89 17.78 20.64
N GLU A 348 -30.90 17.61 21.50
CA GLU A 348 -30.87 17.90 22.93
C GLU A 348 -30.13 16.86 23.78
N ARG A 349 -29.92 15.63 23.27
CA ARG A 349 -29.19 14.55 23.97
C ARG A 349 -27.70 14.49 23.62
N LEU A 350 -27.25 15.30 22.68
CA LEU A 350 -25.87 15.40 22.22
C LEU A 350 -25.09 16.45 23.02
N THR A 351 -24.83 16.17 24.30
CA THR A 351 -24.13 17.11 25.20
C THR A 351 -22.71 17.51 24.72
N ARG A 352 -22.12 16.75 23.76
CA ARG A 352 -20.79 16.99 23.15
C ARG A 352 -20.80 17.14 21.62
N ALA A 353 -21.87 17.66 21.00
CA ALA A 353 -21.89 17.93 19.56
C ALA A 353 -21.71 19.41 19.20
N ALA A 354 -21.02 19.68 18.09
CA ALA A 354 -20.94 20.99 17.44
C ALA A 354 -21.96 21.08 16.30
N HIS A 355 -22.80 22.11 16.30
CA HIS A 355 -23.78 22.36 15.23
C HIS A 355 -23.13 23.14 14.09
N ILE A 356 -23.35 22.69 12.85
CA ILE A 356 -22.85 23.32 11.64
C ILE A 356 -24.00 23.51 10.64
N PRO A 357 -24.35 24.75 10.28
CA PRO A 357 -25.31 25.01 9.22
C PRO A 357 -24.68 24.71 7.84
N LEU A 358 -25.28 23.78 7.09
CA LEU A 358 -24.85 23.47 5.72
C LEU A 358 -25.52 24.42 4.73
N ALA A 359 -24.71 25.05 3.89
CA ALA A 359 -25.18 25.94 2.85
C ALA A 359 -25.60 25.10 1.65
N ALA A 360 -26.78 25.37 1.10
CA ALA A 360 -27.20 24.78 -0.17
C ALA A 360 -26.23 25.22 -1.27
N SER A 361 -25.57 24.26 -1.93
CA SER A 361 -24.60 24.58 -2.98
C SER A 361 -24.45 23.44 -3.99
N ALA A 362 -24.26 23.82 -5.25
CA ALA A 362 -23.81 22.93 -6.32
C ALA A 362 -22.29 22.69 -6.32
N GLU A 363 -21.57 23.43 -5.46
CA GLU A 363 -20.12 23.45 -5.33
C GLU A 363 -19.70 23.00 -3.92
N TRP A 364 -18.52 22.41 -3.79
CA TRP A 364 -18.00 21.96 -2.50
C TRP A 364 -17.84 23.12 -1.52
N LYS A 365 -18.23 22.90 -0.26
CA LYS A 365 -18.07 23.87 0.83
C LYS A 365 -17.20 23.30 1.94
N THR A 366 -16.23 24.10 2.38
CA THR A 366 -15.35 23.77 3.49
C THR A 366 -15.86 24.43 4.76
N TYR A 367 -15.81 23.67 5.85
CA TYR A 367 -16.29 24.05 7.17
C TYR A 367 -15.18 23.81 8.19
N ASP A 368 -14.97 24.80 9.06
CA ASP A 368 -13.90 24.80 10.07
C ASP A 368 -14.51 24.91 11.45
N LEU A 369 -14.02 24.09 12.38
CA LEU A 369 -14.44 24.03 13.77
C LEU A 369 -13.23 24.14 14.68
N ASP A 370 -13.29 25.09 15.61
CA ASP A 370 -12.39 25.13 16.77
C ASP A 370 -12.94 24.20 17.86
N LEU A 371 -12.35 23.01 17.96
CA LEU A 371 -12.78 22.01 18.91
C LEU A 371 -12.47 22.43 20.35
N GLN A 372 -11.36 23.14 20.59
CA GLN A 372 -10.99 23.59 21.93
C GLN A 372 -12.00 24.60 22.47
N SER A 373 -12.38 25.61 21.68
CA SER A 373 -13.37 26.60 22.11
C SER A 373 -14.75 25.98 22.34
N ILE A 374 -15.16 25.05 21.48
CA ILE A 374 -16.47 24.38 21.57
C ILE A 374 -16.55 23.46 22.80
N PHE A 375 -15.48 22.74 23.13
CA PHE A 375 -15.46 21.84 24.29
C PHE A 375 -15.07 22.54 25.60
N ALA A 376 -14.35 23.67 25.56
CA ALA A 376 -14.00 24.46 26.75
C ALA A 376 -15.18 25.29 27.27
N GLN A 377 -16.01 25.90 26.41
CA GLN A 377 -17.16 26.71 26.83
C GLN A 377 -18.24 25.93 27.58
N ARG A 378 -18.26 24.59 27.48
CA ARG A 378 -19.27 23.73 28.13
C ARG A 378 -18.85 23.21 29.51
N SER A 379 -17.73 23.70 30.05
CA SER A 379 -17.19 23.37 31.38
C SER A 379 -17.82 24.18 32.53
N GLU A 380 -18.77 25.10 32.29
CA GLU A 380 -19.35 25.94 33.35
C GLU A 380 -20.31 25.21 34.32
N THR A 381 -20.67 23.95 34.07
CA THR A 381 -21.47 23.13 35.03
C THR A 381 -20.57 22.31 35.97
N GLY A 382 -19.67 22.99 36.69
CA GLY A 382 -19.45 22.75 38.11
C GLY A 382 -18.95 21.40 38.64
N ASP A 383 -18.21 20.57 37.89
CA ASP A 383 -17.41 19.50 38.53
C ASP A 383 -16.02 19.38 37.88
N MET A 384 -15.01 19.77 38.65
CA MET A 384 -13.60 19.81 38.26
C MET A 384 -12.94 18.46 38.53
N THR A 385 -12.73 17.68 37.48
CA THR A 385 -11.51 16.87 37.33
C THR A 385 -11.02 17.09 35.90
N GLU A 386 -9.71 17.30 35.72
CA GLU A 386 -9.07 17.41 34.40
C GLU A 386 -9.59 16.32 33.46
N SER A 387 -10.40 16.70 32.49
CA SER A 387 -10.76 15.83 31.39
C SER A 387 -11.19 16.71 30.22
N GLY A 388 -10.21 17.19 29.46
CA GLY A 388 -10.42 17.42 28.04
C GLY A 388 -10.98 16.17 27.35
N LEU A 389 -11.05 16.17 26.02
CA LEU A 389 -11.23 14.92 25.27
C LEU A 389 -10.31 13.85 25.91
N LYS A 390 -10.84 12.67 26.24
CA LYS A 390 -9.99 11.64 26.85
C LYS A 390 -9.04 11.10 25.78
N ALA A 391 -7.99 10.40 26.20
CA ALA A 391 -7.07 9.76 25.28
C ALA A 391 -7.85 8.77 24.41
N ALA A 392 -8.11 9.20 23.17
CA ALA A 392 -8.68 8.43 22.06
C ALA A 392 -10.23 8.49 21.95
N THR A 393 -10.73 9.48 21.20
CA THR A 393 -12.16 9.76 20.96
C THR A 393 -12.53 9.47 19.50
N GLN A 394 -13.68 8.82 19.25
CA GLN A 394 -14.21 8.59 17.88
C GLN A 394 -14.94 9.84 17.39
N VAL A 395 -14.81 10.14 16.09
CA VAL A 395 -15.50 11.27 15.44
C VAL A 395 -16.59 10.84 14.48
N GLY A 396 -17.62 11.68 14.34
CA GLY A 396 -18.76 11.44 13.49
C GLY A 396 -19.44 12.70 12.99
N LEU A 397 -20.26 12.57 11.96
CA LEU A 397 -21.14 13.60 11.42
C LEU A 397 -22.58 13.07 11.44
N PHE A 398 -23.48 13.82 12.07
CA PHE A 398 -24.89 13.47 12.14
C PHE A 398 -25.73 14.48 11.37
N PHE A 399 -26.53 13.98 10.44
CA PHE A 399 -27.44 14.74 9.58
C PHE A 399 -28.88 14.43 10.00
N PRO A 400 -29.63 15.40 10.54
CA PRO A 400 -31.03 15.20 10.95
C PRO A 400 -31.92 14.89 9.75
N LYS A 401 -33.06 14.24 9.98
CA LYS A 401 -34.07 14.02 8.94
C LYS A 401 -34.58 15.34 8.36
N ARG A 402 -34.77 15.40 7.03
CA ARG A 402 -35.39 16.55 6.36
C ARG A 402 -36.87 16.71 6.71
N ALA A 403 -37.31 17.95 6.86
CA ALA A 403 -38.69 18.29 7.16
C ALA A 403 -39.68 17.90 6.05
N ASP A 404 -39.24 17.89 4.79
CA ASP A 404 -40.04 17.52 3.61
C ASP A 404 -40.11 16.01 3.33
N GLY A 405 -39.36 15.19 4.08
CA GLY A 405 -39.29 13.75 3.91
C GLY A 405 -38.55 13.26 2.66
N ALA A 406 -37.95 14.16 1.88
CA ALA A 406 -37.13 13.80 0.72
C ALA A 406 -35.81 13.13 1.16
N PRO A 407 -35.21 12.25 0.32
CA PRO A 407 -33.91 11.68 0.62
C PRO A 407 -32.84 12.76 0.66
N GLN A 408 -31.95 12.68 1.65
CA GLN A 408 -30.72 13.45 1.68
C GLN A 408 -29.66 12.76 0.84
N GLN A 409 -28.90 13.55 0.10
CA GLN A 409 -27.71 13.11 -0.64
C GLN A 409 -26.55 13.96 -0.16
N ILE A 410 -25.54 13.31 0.38
CA ILE A 410 -24.38 13.97 0.99
C ILE A 410 -23.14 13.38 0.35
N ALA A 411 -22.20 14.25 -0.02
CA ALA A 411 -20.85 13.87 -0.39
C ALA A 411 -19.86 14.54 0.55
N ILE A 412 -18.86 13.79 1.01
CA ILE A 412 -17.81 14.30 1.90
C ILE A 412 -16.46 13.95 1.30
N ASP A 413 -15.67 14.97 0.99
CA ASP A 413 -14.35 14.83 0.35
C ASP A 413 -13.26 14.46 1.37
N PHE A 414 -13.27 15.14 2.52
CA PHE A 414 -12.34 14.83 3.61
C PHE A 414 -12.86 15.29 4.97
N ILE A 415 -12.27 14.72 6.02
CA ILE A 415 -12.35 15.20 7.39
C ILE A 415 -10.92 15.29 7.92
N ASP A 416 -10.47 16.47 8.31
CA ASP A 416 -9.16 16.73 8.89
C ASP A 416 -9.33 17.13 10.36
N VAL A 417 -8.50 16.61 11.25
CA VAL A 417 -8.52 16.99 12.68
C VAL A 417 -7.10 17.21 13.15
N ALA A 418 -6.68 18.46 13.34
CA ALA A 418 -5.27 18.82 13.52
C ALA A 418 -4.99 19.61 14.81
N SER A 419 -3.72 19.62 15.22
CA SER A 419 -3.23 20.26 16.45
C SER A 419 -2.87 21.74 16.29
N SER A 420 -2.82 22.29 15.06
CA SER A 420 -2.64 23.74 14.82
C SER A 420 -3.23 24.19 13.48
N GLU A 421 -3.71 25.44 13.43
CA GLU A 421 -4.38 26.03 12.27
C GLU A 421 -3.43 26.18 11.06
N THR A 422 -2.15 26.49 11.30
CA THR A 422 -1.13 26.67 10.25
C THR A 422 -0.78 25.36 9.54
N GLN A 423 -0.75 24.23 10.27
CA GLN A 423 -0.52 22.91 9.66
C GLN A 423 -1.72 22.47 8.82
N SER A 424 -2.95 22.72 9.29
CA SER A 424 -4.16 22.40 8.52
C SER A 424 -4.27 23.29 7.27
N ALA A 425 -3.99 24.59 7.36
CA ALA A 425 -3.99 25.50 6.21
C ALA A 425 -2.95 25.13 5.15
N SER A 426 -1.75 24.69 5.57
CA SER A 426 -0.68 24.27 4.66
C SER A 426 -1.03 22.97 3.91
N ARG A 427 -1.67 22.01 4.58
CA ARG A 427 -2.18 20.77 3.97
C ARG A 427 -3.38 21.00 3.06
N MET A 428 -4.19 22.01 3.37
CA MET A 428 -5.41 22.37 2.65
C MET A 428 -5.23 23.10 1.32
N THR A 429 -4.24 24.00 1.23
CA THR A 429 -3.98 24.76 -0.01
C THR A 429 -3.64 23.85 -1.19
N LEU A 430 -3.12 22.64 -0.90
CA LEU A 430 -2.77 21.62 -1.89
C LEU A 430 -3.97 20.74 -2.31
N LEU A 431 -4.95 20.53 -1.42
CA LEU A 431 -6.12 19.64 -1.63
C LEU A 431 -7.29 20.31 -2.37
N THR A 432 -7.38 21.64 -2.35
CA THR A 432 -8.44 22.40 -3.05
C THR A 432 -8.30 22.42 -4.57
N GLN A 433 -7.18 21.96 -5.14
CA GLN A 433 -6.95 21.88 -6.59
C GLN A 433 -7.39 20.56 -7.24
N LEU A 434 -8.13 19.69 -6.53
CA LEU A 434 -8.86 18.60 -7.17
C LEU A 434 -10.09 19.15 -7.90
N SER A 435 -10.10 19.11 -9.24
CA SER A 435 -11.30 19.30 -10.05
C SER A 435 -12.28 18.14 -9.81
N LEU A 436 -13.05 18.23 -8.73
CA LEU A 436 -14.08 17.27 -8.35
C LEU A 436 -15.37 17.50 -9.17
N PRO A 437 -16.18 16.46 -9.44
CA PRO A 437 -17.38 16.59 -10.25
C PRO A 437 -18.50 17.43 -9.60
N ALA A 438 -19.34 18.07 -10.41
CA ALA A 438 -20.52 18.81 -9.96
C ALA A 438 -21.67 17.89 -9.48
N VAL A 439 -22.65 18.45 -8.75
CA VAL A 439 -23.81 17.73 -8.14
C VAL A 439 -24.54 16.78 -9.10
N GLU A 440 -24.75 17.16 -10.37
CA GLU A 440 -25.42 16.31 -11.36
C GLU A 440 -24.66 15.00 -11.64
N THR A 441 -23.33 15.04 -11.55
CA THR A 441 -22.47 13.87 -11.74
C THR A 441 -22.55 12.93 -10.54
N ILE A 442 -22.82 13.44 -9.33
CA ILE A 442 -22.97 12.64 -8.11
C ILE A 442 -24.28 11.86 -8.11
N ALA A 443 -25.38 12.49 -8.51
CA ALA A 443 -26.66 11.80 -8.64
C ALA A 443 -26.57 10.65 -9.67
N GLN A 444 -25.82 10.84 -10.75
CA GLN A 444 -25.54 9.81 -11.75
C GLN A 444 -24.66 8.68 -11.19
N HIS A 445 -23.54 8.99 -10.53
CA HIS A 445 -22.66 7.98 -9.94
C HIS A 445 -23.35 7.16 -8.85
N VAL A 446 -24.12 7.80 -7.97
CA VAL A 446 -24.93 7.10 -6.94
C VAL A 446 -25.95 6.20 -7.60
N GLN A 447 -26.64 6.65 -8.66
CA GLN A 447 -27.59 5.81 -9.40
C GLN A 447 -26.92 4.67 -10.17
N GLU A 448 -25.75 4.88 -10.76
CA GLU A 448 -25.00 3.85 -11.50
C GLU A 448 -24.40 2.79 -10.57
N ARG A 449 -23.80 3.19 -9.44
CA ARG A 449 -23.34 2.28 -8.38
C ARG A 449 -24.50 1.53 -7.77
N GLN A 450 -25.62 2.19 -7.48
CA GLN A 450 -26.85 1.55 -7.00
C GLN A 450 -27.32 0.49 -8.01
N ARG A 451 -27.43 0.84 -9.29
CA ARG A 451 -27.76 -0.11 -10.38
C ARG A 451 -26.76 -1.26 -10.51
N THR A 452 -25.48 -1.03 -10.22
CA THR A 452 -24.42 -2.04 -10.34
C THR A 452 -24.42 -3.00 -9.16
N MET A 453 -24.58 -2.50 -7.93
CA MET A 453 -24.67 -3.30 -6.70
C MET A 453 -25.98 -4.09 -6.63
N GLU A 454 -27.11 -3.50 -7.04
CA GLU A 454 -28.40 -4.19 -7.14
C GLU A 454 -28.30 -5.38 -8.12
N LYS A 455 -27.61 -5.22 -9.26
CA LYS A 455 -27.50 -6.26 -10.31
C LYS A 455 -26.62 -7.47 -9.97
N ILE A 456 -25.66 -7.38 -9.03
CA ILE A 456 -24.68 -8.47 -8.78
C ILE A 456 -25.36 -9.72 -8.21
N PHE A 457 -26.35 -9.54 -7.32
CA PHE A 457 -27.05 -10.63 -6.64
C PHE A 457 -28.43 -10.94 -7.23
N ASP A 458 -28.92 -10.13 -8.17
CA ASP A 458 -30.15 -10.39 -8.92
C ASP A 458 -30.00 -11.54 -9.94
N VAL A 459 -28.77 -11.79 -10.42
CA VAL A 459 -28.50 -12.89 -11.35
C VAL A 459 -28.43 -14.21 -10.57
N ALA A 460 -29.40 -15.07 -10.82
CA ALA A 460 -29.46 -16.41 -10.25
C ALA A 460 -28.24 -17.26 -10.68
N TYR A 461 -27.77 -18.10 -9.76
CA TYR A 461 -26.55 -18.90 -9.96
C TYR A 461 -26.56 -19.76 -11.24
N ASP A 462 -27.72 -20.29 -11.63
CA ASP A 462 -27.92 -21.09 -12.86
C ASP A 462 -27.77 -20.27 -14.16
N LYS A 463 -27.86 -18.93 -14.05
CA LYS A 463 -27.64 -17.99 -15.16
C LYS A 463 -26.21 -17.46 -15.23
N LEU A 464 -25.36 -17.80 -14.27
CA LEU A 464 -23.96 -17.39 -14.29
C LEU A 464 -23.19 -18.10 -15.41
N PRO A 465 -22.29 -17.40 -16.12
CA PRO A 465 -21.46 -18.01 -17.14
C PRO A 465 -20.71 -19.22 -16.57
N GLU A 466 -20.54 -20.27 -17.38
CA GLU A 466 -19.73 -21.42 -16.97
C GLU A 466 -18.28 -20.97 -16.77
N VAL A 467 -17.72 -21.31 -15.62
CA VAL A 467 -16.30 -21.07 -15.34
C VAL A 467 -15.60 -22.41 -15.42
N LEU A 468 -14.70 -22.52 -16.37
CA LEU A 468 -13.83 -23.68 -16.52
C LEU A 468 -12.63 -23.51 -15.59
N THR A 469 -12.78 -23.90 -14.33
CA THR A 469 -11.69 -23.91 -13.35
C THR A 469 -10.55 -24.81 -13.83
N THR A 470 -9.33 -24.27 -13.92
CA THR A 470 -8.12 -25.11 -13.89
C THR A 470 -7.77 -25.33 -12.42
N SER A 471 -8.39 -26.35 -11.84
CA SER A 471 -8.20 -26.83 -10.47
C SER A 471 -6.84 -27.49 -10.20
N SER A 472 -5.78 -27.14 -10.93
CA SER A 472 -4.46 -27.75 -10.72
C SER A 472 -3.34 -26.72 -10.72
N ASN A 473 -2.47 -26.79 -9.71
CA ASN A 473 -1.10 -26.24 -9.72
C ASN A 473 -0.22 -26.86 -10.85
N ALA A 474 -0.79 -27.55 -11.84
CA ALA A 474 -0.06 -28.13 -12.95
C ALA A 474 0.38 -27.04 -13.93
N ALA A 475 1.60 -27.18 -14.45
CA ALA A 475 2.16 -26.24 -15.41
C ALA A 475 1.39 -26.32 -16.75
N LEU A 476 0.75 -25.23 -17.13
CA LEU A 476 0.03 -25.06 -18.40
C LEU A 476 1.03 -24.86 -19.53
N LYS A 477 0.99 -25.72 -20.55
CA LYS A 477 1.81 -25.56 -21.75
C LYS A 477 1.26 -24.41 -22.61
N LEU A 478 1.97 -23.28 -22.67
CA LEU A 478 1.54 -22.10 -23.41
C LEU A 478 1.89 -22.19 -24.90
N ALA A 479 3.14 -22.51 -25.21
CA ALA A 479 3.67 -22.42 -26.57
C ALA A 479 4.81 -23.41 -26.83
N VAL A 480 5.01 -23.73 -28.11
CA VAL A 480 6.23 -24.35 -28.63
C VAL A 480 6.80 -23.40 -29.66
N VAL A 481 7.93 -22.78 -29.36
CA VAL A 481 8.56 -21.76 -30.20
C VAL A 481 9.85 -22.27 -30.82
N SER A 482 10.14 -21.86 -32.05
CA SER A 482 11.40 -22.17 -32.71
C SER A 482 12.50 -21.18 -32.30
N PRO A 483 13.78 -21.59 -32.25
CA PRO A 483 14.88 -20.68 -31.94
C PRO A 483 14.92 -19.42 -32.81
N GLN A 484 14.51 -19.52 -34.08
CA GLN A 484 14.55 -18.40 -35.03
C GLN A 484 13.54 -17.30 -34.70
N GLU A 485 12.41 -17.65 -34.09
CA GLU A 485 11.34 -16.71 -33.74
C GLU A 485 11.65 -15.89 -32.48
N VAL A 486 12.45 -16.46 -31.57
CA VAL A 486 12.64 -15.93 -30.21
C VAL A 486 14.07 -15.49 -29.90
N GLN A 487 15.03 -15.69 -30.81
CA GLN A 487 16.44 -15.34 -30.59
C GLN A 487 16.67 -13.82 -30.61
N GLN A 488 17.45 -13.34 -29.64
CA GLN A 488 17.87 -11.94 -29.50
C GLN A 488 19.30 -11.72 -30.04
N PRO A 489 19.67 -10.48 -30.40
CA PRO A 489 21.00 -10.15 -30.93
C PRO A 489 22.16 -10.50 -29.98
N ASP A 490 21.92 -10.51 -28.66
CA ASP A 490 22.93 -10.85 -27.64
C ASP A 490 23.12 -12.37 -27.44
N GLY A 491 22.40 -13.19 -28.22
CA GLY A 491 22.42 -14.65 -28.14
C GLY A 491 21.50 -15.25 -27.07
N SER A 492 20.74 -14.42 -26.34
CA SER A 492 19.63 -14.88 -25.49
C SER A 492 18.37 -15.16 -26.31
N TYR A 493 17.33 -15.66 -25.65
CA TYR A 493 16.02 -15.89 -26.24
C TYR A 493 14.96 -15.20 -25.39
N ALA A 494 13.92 -14.66 -26.03
CA ALA A 494 12.84 -13.96 -25.34
C ALA A 494 11.46 -14.34 -25.89
N PHE A 495 10.46 -14.33 -25.01
CA PHE A 495 9.06 -14.64 -25.34
C PHE A 495 8.13 -13.83 -24.45
N THR A 496 7.00 -13.36 -24.96
CA THR A 496 6.02 -12.62 -24.17
C THR A 496 4.77 -13.44 -23.96
N ASP A 497 4.42 -13.72 -22.70
CA ASP A 497 3.09 -14.18 -22.35
C ASP A 497 2.15 -12.98 -22.21
N ASN A 498 1.26 -12.78 -23.19
CA ASN A 498 0.26 -11.71 -23.18
C ASN A 498 -1.08 -12.12 -22.53
N GLY A 499 -1.18 -13.33 -21.98
CA GLY A 499 -2.41 -13.84 -21.37
C GLY A 499 -3.51 -14.22 -22.38
N THR A 500 -3.18 -14.43 -23.66
CA THR A 500 -4.18 -14.73 -24.71
C THR A 500 -4.02 -16.11 -25.35
N PHE A 501 -3.16 -16.98 -24.82
CA PHE A 501 -2.86 -18.27 -25.45
C PHE A 501 -3.99 -19.28 -25.32
N GLU A 502 -4.35 -19.96 -26.41
CA GLU A 502 -5.29 -21.08 -26.35
C GLU A 502 -4.59 -22.37 -25.86
N VAL A 503 -5.12 -22.96 -24.79
CA VAL A 503 -4.66 -24.22 -24.17
C VAL A 503 -5.80 -25.24 -24.14
N GLY A 504 -5.48 -26.52 -24.35
CA GLY A 504 -6.46 -27.62 -24.34
C GLY A 504 -6.50 -28.44 -25.64
N GLU A 505 -7.31 -29.50 -25.65
CA GLU A 505 -7.52 -30.37 -26.82
C GLU A 505 -8.53 -29.74 -27.80
N LYS A 506 -8.63 -30.32 -29.01
CA LYS A 506 -9.33 -29.73 -30.17
C LYS A 506 -10.77 -29.28 -29.89
N ASP A 507 -11.45 -29.93 -28.95
CA ASP A 507 -12.85 -29.68 -28.59
C ASP A 507 -13.04 -28.96 -27.22
N ASN A 508 -11.96 -28.59 -26.54
CA ASN A 508 -11.98 -27.92 -25.21
C ASN A 508 -10.83 -26.92 -25.06
N LYS A 509 -10.63 -26.08 -26.09
CA LYS A 509 -9.64 -24.99 -26.07
C LYS A 509 -10.09 -23.85 -25.16
N ARG A 510 -9.15 -23.25 -24.43
CA ARG A 510 -9.40 -22.19 -23.43
C ARG A 510 -8.31 -21.13 -23.50
N THR A 511 -8.63 -19.88 -23.21
CA THR A 511 -7.62 -18.82 -23.13
C THR A 511 -6.89 -18.87 -21.78
N ALA A 512 -5.57 -18.92 -21.80
CA ALA A 512 -4.70 -18.87 -20.65
C ALA A 512 -4.49 -17.41 -20.22
N THR A 513 -5.46 -16.83 -19.51
CA THR A 513 -5.42 -15.44 -19.03
C THR A 513 -4.35 -15.21 -17.97
N LEU A 514 -3.82 -13.98 -17.92
CA LEU A 514 -3.00 -13.50 -16.81
C LEU A 514 -3.91 -12.78 -15.84
N ASP A 515 -4.14 -13.39 -14.68
CA ASP A 515 -5.10 -12.87 -13.71
C ASP A 515 -4.41 -11.86 -12.78
N GLU A 516 -5.04 -10.71 -12.53
CA GLU A 516 -4.49 -9.68 -11.63
C GLU A 516 -4.39 -10.20 -10.19
N GLY A 517 -3.28 -9.90 -9.50
CA GLY A 517 -2.93 -10.42 -8.17
C GLY A 517 -2.35 -11.84 -8.19
N ALA A 518 -2.48 -12.59 -9.29
CA ALA A 518 -1.91 -13.91 -9.41
C ALA A 518 -0.39 -13.85 -9.56
N ARG A 519 0.30 -14.88 -9.06
CA ARG A 519 1.74 -15.06 -9.30
C ARG A 519 1.92 -16.22 -10.25
N TYR A 520 2.89 -16.12 -11.16
CA TYR A 520 3.20 -17.19 -12.10
C TYR A 520 4.68 -17.52 -12.09
N ALA A 521 5.00 -18.82 -12.09
CA ALA A 521 6.33 -19.31 -12.39
C ALA A 521 6.34 -19.83 -13.83
N TYR A 522 7.38 -19.49 -14.59
CA TYR A 522 7.55 -19.99 -15.94
C TYR A 522 8.57 -21.12 -15.98
N GLN A 523 8.27 -22.16 -16.75
CA GLN A 523 9.17 -23.28 -16.96
C GLN A 523 9.46 -23.46 -18.44
N ILE A 524 10.70 -23.81 -18.76
CA ILE A 524 11.13 -24.00 -20.15
C ILE A 524 11.79 -25.38 -20.30
N GLU A 525 11.30 -26.14 -21.28
CA GLU A 525 11.91 -27.40 -21.75
C GLU A 525 12.48 -27.18 -23.16
N MET A 526 13.75 -27.51 -23.35
CA MET A 526 14.39 -27.46 -24.65
C MET A 526 14.30 -28.82 -25.35
N THR A 527 13.95 -28.83 -26.64
CA THR A 527 14.00 -30.01 -27.51
C THR A 527 15.00 -29.80 -28.62
N ASP A 528 15.84 -30.80 -28.90
CA ASP A 528 16.78 -30.76 -30.03
C ASP A 528 16.24 -31.41 -31.31
N ARG A 529 17.01 -31.35 -32.40
CA ARG A 529 16.64 -31.95 -33.69
C ARG A 529 16.52 -33.48 -33.65
N LYS A 530 17.08 -34.14 -32.64
CA LYS A 530 16.96 -35.59 -32.40
C LYS A 530 15.79 -35.92 -31.48
N HIS A 531 14.90 -34.96 -31.20
CA HIS A 531 13.74 -35.11 -30.31
C HIS A 531 14.10 -35.43 -28.84
N ARG A 532 15.34 -35.21 -28.43
CA ARG A 532 15.73 -35.32 -27.02
C ARG A 532 15.22 -34.08 -26.28
N LYS A 533 14.80 -34.25 -25.04
CA LYS A 533 14.28 -33.19 -24.17
C LYS A 533 15.24 -32.92 -23.02
N SER A 534 15.40 -31.66 -22.65
CA SER A 534 16.07 -31.29 -21.39
C SER A 534 15.18 -31.60 -20.20
N THR A 535 15.73 -31.54 -18.99
CA THR A 535 14.90 -31.38 -17.79
C THR A 535 14.21 -30.01 -17.83
N LEU A 536 13.02 -29.91 -17.22
CA LEU A 536 12.33 -28.62 -17.02
C LEU A 536 13.19 -27.71 -16.13
N ALA A 537 13.36 -26.48 -16.58
CA ALA A 537 13.98 -25.42 -15.78
C ALA A 537 12.90 -24.42 -15.36
N THR A 538 12.88 -24.02 -14.09
CA THR A 538 11.93 -23.05 -13.54
C THR A 538 12.60 -21.69 -13.39
N GLY A 539 11.92 -20.64 -13.84
CA GLY A 539 12.36 -19.25 -13.72
C GLY A 539 11.83 -18.52 -12.50
N THR A 540 12.02 -17.20 -12.52
CA THR A 540 11.53 -16.32 -11.45
C THR A 540 10.00 -16.29 -11.41
N VAL A 541 9.47 -16.09 -10.21
CA VAL A 541 8.04 -15.87 -10.00
C VAL A 541 7.72 -14.40 -10.28
N VAL A 542 6.75 -14.15 -11.14
CA VAL A 542 6.26 -12.81 -11.45
C VAL A 542 4.86 -12.64 -10.90
N GLU A 543 4.58 -11.50 -10.29
CA GLU A 543 3.25 -11.13 -9.81
C GLU A 543 2.57 -10.24 -10.85
N ILE A 544 1.32 -10.55 -11.22
CA ILE A 544 0.55 -9.75 -12.17
C ILE A 544 -0.12 -8.61 -11.42
N VAL A 545 0.60 -7.49 -11.33
CA VAL A 545 0.10 -6.27 -10.69
C VAL A 545 -0.11 -5.17 -11.73
N LYS A 546 -1.13 -4.33 -11.53
CA LYS A 546 -1.27 -3.14 -12.35
C LYS A 546 -0.28 -2.06 -11.90
N PRO A 547 0.27 -1.26 -12.83
CA PRO A 547 1.09 -0.10 -12.46
C PRO A 547 0.29 0.86 -11.57
N LEU A 548 0.98 1.43 -10.58
CA LEU A 548 0.38 2.43 -9.69
C LEU A 548 0.36 3.80 -10.37
N MET A 549 -0.63 4.62 -9.98
CA MET A 549 -0.52 6.07 -10.11
C MET A 549 0.69 6.57 -9.30
N PRO A 550 1.27 7.73 -9.62
CA PRO A 550 2.37 8.25 -8.84
C PRO A 550 1.94 8.59 -7.40
N PRO A 551 2.90 8.62 -6.44
CA PRO A 551 2.70 9.27 -5.15
C PRO A 551 2.20 10.70 -5.32
N ARG A 552 1.36 11.11 -4.39
CA ARG A 552 0.69 12.42 -4.42
C ARG A 552 1.38 13.38 -3.47
N ASP A 553 1.11 14.66 -3.65
CA ASP A 553 1.48 15.70 -2.69
C ASP A 553 2.97 15.67 -2.31
N LEU A 554 3.84 15.43 -3.30
CA LEU A 554 5.27 15.53 -3.08
C LEU A 554 5.58 16.96 -2.63
N GLN A 555 6.24 17.07 -1.49
CA GLN A 555 6.75 18.33 -0.95
C GLN A 555 8.24 18.21 -0.76
N ALA A 556 8.92 19.35 -0.86
CA ALA A 556 10.34 19.48 -0.59
C ALA A 556 10.59 20.70 0.28
N LYS A 557 11.18 20.49 1.44
CA LYS A 557 11.61 21.55 2.35
C LYS A 557 13.12 21.71 2.27
N PRO A 558 13.64 22.91 1.96
CA PRO A 558 15.07 23.15 1.93
C PRO A 558 15.65 23.17 3.35
N GLY A 559 16.87 22.68 3.49
CA GLY A 559 17.74 22.88 4.66
C GLY A 559 19.19 23.07 4.22
N ASP A 560 20.10 23.23 5.18
CA ASP A 560 21.52 23.33 4.88
C ASP A 560 22.04 22.02 4.28
N ARG A 561 22.46 22.07 3.01
CA ARG A 561 22.97 20.94 2.20
C ARG A 561 22.04 19.73 2.20
N THR A 562 20.75 19.97 2.45
CA THR A 562 19.74 18.94 2.64
C THR A 562 18.41 19.35 2.04
N VAL A 563 17.62 18.36 1.65
CA VAL A 563 16.22 18.53 1.28
C VAL A 563 15.43 17.45 1.98
N GLU A 564 14.43 17.86 2.75
CA GLU A 564 13.46 16.96 3.34
C GLU A 564 12.27 16.81 2.40
N LEU A 565 12.07 15.60 1.89
CA LEU A 565 10.95 15.22 1.04
C LEU A 565 9.87 14.53 1.86
N SER A 566 8.60 14.82 1.54
CA SER A 566 7.45 14.09 2.06
C SER A 566 6.38 13.92 0.98
N TRP A 567 5.62 12.83 1.02
CA TRP A 567 4.60 12.52 0.01
C TRP A 567 3.49 11.64 0.58
N ASN A 568 2.40 11.53 -0.17
CA ASN A 568 1.29 10.64 0.11
C ASN A 568 1.33 9.40 -0.81
N PRO A 569 0.96 8.20 -0.30
CA PRO A 569 0.87 6.99 -1.12
C PRO A 569 -0.09 7.14 -2.31
N PRO A 570 0.12 6.35 -3.39
CA PRO A 570 -0.84 6.28 -4.49
C PRO A 570 -2.12 5.56 -4.04
N LEU A 571 -3.27 6.08 -4.48
CA LEU A 571 -4.57 5.50 -4.16
C LEU A 571 -5.06 4.52 -5.22
N LEU A 572 -4.63 4.74 -6.46
CA LEU A 572 -5.14 4.05 -7.63
C LEU A 572 -4.01 3.40 -8.43
N THR A 573 -4.37 2.35 -9.16
CA THR A 573 -3.65 1.86 -10.32
C THR A 573 -3.96 2.75 -11.52
N GLN A 574 -3.14 2.69 -12.57
CA GLN A 574 -3.32 3.51 -13.77
C GLN A 574 -4.67 3.32 -14.49
N ASP A 575 -5.30 2.16 -14.33
CA ASP A 575 -6.63 1.86 -14.88
C ASP A 575 -7.79 2.28 -13.96
N GLY A 576 -7.51 3.07 -12.92
CA GLY A 576 -8.50 3.66 -12.02
C GLY A 576 -9.02 2.70 -10.93
N ARG A 577 -8.38 1.55 -10.73
CA ARG A 577 -8.72 0.60 -9.65
C ARG A 577 -7.95 0.94 -8.38
N LYS A 578 -8.40 0.44 -7.22
CA LYS A 578 -7.70 0.67 -5.94
C LYS A 578 -6.29 0.06 -5.98
N ALA A 579 -5.29 0.83 -5.56
CA ALA A 579 -3.95 0.32 -5.31
C ALA A 579 -4.00 -0.66 -4.11
N ARG A 580 -3.79 -1.95 -4.38
CA ARG A 580 -3.78 -3.02 -3.35
C ARG A 580 -2.38 -3.57 -3.09
N HIS A 581 -1.47 -3.35 -4.01
CA HIS A 581 -0.11 -3.84 -3.98
C HIS A 581 0.83 -2.64 -4.10
N LEU A 582 1.61 -2.38 -3.05
CA LEU A 582 2.68 -1.38 -3.04
C LEU A 582 3.90 -2.03 -2.38
N ALA A 583 4.97 -2.17 -3.14
CA ALA A 583 6.22 -2.79 -2.69
C ALA A 583 7.22 -1.74 -2.19
N GLU A 584 7.42 -0.68 -2.97
CA GLU A 584 8.44 0.33 -2.70
C GLU A 584 8.13 1.67 -3.37
N TYR A 585 8.81 2.71 -2.88
CA TYR A 585 8.94 4.00 -3.54
C TYR A 585 10.33 4.15 -4.14
N ARG A 586 10.43 4.84 -5.26
CA ARG A 586 11.69 5.18 -5.91
C ARG A 586 11.79 6.70 -6.03
N VAL A 587 12.81 7.29 -5.44
CA VAL A 587 13.05 8.73 -5.46
C VAL A 587 14.05 9.04 -6.57
N PHE A 588 13.71 10.04 -7.39
CA PHE A 588 14.54 10.54 -8.48
C PHE A 588 14.92 11.99 -8.20
N ARG A 589 16.20 12.30 -8.42
CA ARG A 589 16.74 13.66 -8.33
C ARG A 589 17.34 14.06 -9.68
N ALA A 590 17.14 15.31 -10.07
CA ALA A 590 17.85 15.96 -11.17
C ALA A 590 18.26 17.38 -10.76
N VAL A 591 19.24 17.96 -11.45
CA VAL A 591 19.50 19.40 -11.37
C VAL A 591 18.44 20.11 -12.22
N ALA A 592 17.98 21.30 -11.79
CA ALA A 592 16.98 22.05 -12.56
C ALA A 592 17.45 22.29 -14.01
N GLY A 593 16.60 21.90 -14.97
CA GLY A 593 16.91 21.95 -16.41
C GLY A 593 17.49 20.65 -16.99
N GLU A 594 17.86 19.67 -16.15
CA GLU A 594 18.26 18.33 -16.58
C GLU A 594 17.10 17.33 -16.55
N GLN A 595 17.27 16.21 -17.26
CA GLN A 595 16.31 15.10 -17.26
C GLN A 595 16.62 14.12 -16.11
N PHE A 596 15.59 13.50 -15.54
CA PHE A 596 15.77 12.46 -14.52
C PHE A 596 16.47 11.22 -15.10
N SER A 597 17.54 10.75 -14.43
CA SER A 597 18.17 9.46 -14.74
C SER A 597 17.16 8.32 -14.73
N ASN A 598 17.40 7.28 -15.54
CA ASN A 598 16.61 6.04 -15.53
C ASN A 598 16.80 5.19 -14.29
N THR A 599 17.85 5.46 -13.50
CA THR A 599 18.08 4.83 -12.21
C THR A 599 17.60 5.76 -11.09
N PRO A 600 16.85 5.25 -10.09
CA PRO A 600 16.48 6.05 -8.94
C PRO A 600 17.71 6.44 -8.12
N THR A 601 17.64 7.59 -7.47
CA THR A 601 18.62 8.02 -6.46
C THR A 601 18.59 7.08 -5.26
N VAL A 602 17.39 6.65 -4.86
CA VAL A 602 17.17 5.70 -3.76
C VAL A 602 15.85 4.96 -3.94
N ALA A 603 15.79 3.71 -3.45
CA ALA A 603 14.56 2.94 -3.29
C ALA A 603 14.22 2.78 -1.79
N LEU A 604 12.96 2.96 -1.43
CA LEU A 604 12.47 3.04 -0.05
C LEU A 604 11.30 2.06 0.14
N PRO A 605 11.12 1.45 1.32
CA PRO A 605 10.02 0.53 1.57
C PRO A 605 8.65 1.23 1.49
N ALA A 606 7.60 0.47 1.16
CA ALA A 606 6.22 0.96 1.05
C ALA A 606 5.68 1.74 2.27
N THR A 607 6.25 1.51 3.45
CA THR A 607 5.84 2.18 4.70
C THR A 607 6.47 3.58 4.88
N GLN A 608 7.44 3.94 4.05
CA GLN A 608 8.19 5.19 4.21
C GLN A 608 7.67 6.25 3.24
N THR A 609 7.14 7.34 3.80
CA THR A 609 6.54 8.48 3.06
C THR A 609 7.33 9.78 3.19
N ASN A 610 8.58 9.68 3.66
CA ASN A 610 9.51 10.79 3.77
C ASN A 610 10.95 10.35 3.49
N PHE A 611 11.78 11.29 3.06
CA PHE A 611 13.20 11.06 2.77
C PHE A 611 14.00 12.35 2.91
N ILE A 612 15.14 12.29 3.60
CA ILE A 612 16.07 13.42 3.67
C ILE A 612 17.23 13.16 2.71
N ASP A 613 17.28 13.92 1.63
CA ASP A 613 18.43 13.95 0.74
C ASP A 613 19.53 14.83 1.36
N GLN A 614 20.76 14.35 1.34
CA GLN A 614 21.91 14.97 2.03
C GLN A 614 23.07 15.20 1.06
N ASN A 615 24.07 15.96 1.52
CA ASN A 615 25.27 16.29 0.75
C ASN A 615 24.96 17.09 -0.53
N LEU A 616 23.90 17.90 -0.50
CA LEU A 616 23.55 18.81 -1.58
C LEU A 616 24.46 20.05 -1.56
N THR A 617 24.45 20.76 -2.70
CA THR A 617 25.10 22.07 -2.82
C THR A 617 24.05 23.15 -2.60
N ASN A 618 24.26 24.04 -1.63
CA ASN A 618 23.37 25.19 -1.40
C ASN A 618 23.34 26.10 -2.63
N LYS A 619 22.24 26.83 -2.83
CA LYS A 619 21.98 27.73 -3.97
C LYS A 619 21.85 27.01 -5.33
N GLN A 620 22.09 25.70 -5.41
CA GLN A 620 21.78 24.89 -6.58
C GLN A 620 20.32 24.42 -6.51
N GLN A 621 19.54 24.71 -7.54
CA GLN A 621 18.17 24.22 -7.63
C GLN A 621 18.15 22.76 -8.07
N TYR A 622 17.44 21.92 -7.33
CA TYR A 622 17.21 20.50 -7.63
C TYR A 622 15.72 20.26 -7.91
N MET A 623 15.47 19.25 -8.72
CA MET A 623 14.14 18.71 -9.00
C MET A 623 14.02 17.30 -8.42
N TYR A 624 12.89 17.00 -7.79
CA TYR A 624 12.58 15.68 -7.25
C TYR A 624 11.27 15.15 -7.80
N ALA A 625 11.23 13.86 -8.10
CA ALA A 625 10.01 13.14 -8.43
C ALA A 625 10.05 11.75 -7.80
N ILE A 626 8.88 11.18 -7.50
CA ILE A 626 8.78 9.87 -6.85
C ILE A 626 7.91 8.95 -7.70
N GLN A 627 8.30 7.68 -7.79
CA GLN A 627 7.51 6.61 -8.38
C GLN A 627 7.09 5.64 -7.28
N ALA A 628 5.85 5.15 -7.38
CA ALA A 628 5.39 4.01 -6.59
C ALA A 628 5.45 2.73 -7.42
N VAL A 629 5.87 1.63 -6.81
CA VAL A 629 6.06 0.35 -7.49
C VAL A 629 5.18 -0.70 -6.84
N ALA A 630 4.31 -1.35 -7.64
CA ALA A 630 3.35 -2.33 -7.12
C ALA A 630 4.00 -3.65 -6.69
N SER A 631 5.04 -4.09 -7.41
CA SER A 631 5.80 -5.31 -7.07
C SER A 631 7.27 -5.08 -7.34
N ALA A 632 8.15 -5.55 -6.45
CA ALA A 632 9.59 -5.49 -6.67
C ALA A 632 10.04 -6.25 -7.95
N SER A 633 9.18 -7.14 -8.49
CA SER A 633 9.41 -7.86 -9.75
C SER A 633 9.01 -7.06 -11.01
N SER A 634 8.34 -5.91 -10.87
CA SER A 634 7.99 -5.02 -11.98
C SER A 634 9.10 -3.99 -12.20
N GLU A 635 10.10 -4.32 -13.02
CA GLU A 635 11.19 -3.38 -13.35
C GLU A 635 10.91 -2.52 -14.59
N SER A 636 9.84 -2.77 -15.35
CA SER A 636 9.63 -2.13 -16.65
C SER A 636 8.26 -1.46 -16.87
N ALA A 637 7.46 -1.24 -15.82
CA ALA A 637 6.27 -0.41 -15.99
C ALA A 637 6.68 1.03 -16.33
N ALA A 638 5.92 1.70 -17.20
CA ALA A 638 6.11 3.10 -17.54
C ALA A 638 6.46 3.92 -16.28
N ARG A 639 7.48 4.79 -16.38
CA ARG A 639 7.93 5.66 -15.27
C ARG A 639 6.85 6.68 -14.95
N ASN A 640 5.85 6.23 -14.19
CA ASN A 640 4.77 7.06 -13.72
C ASN A 640 5.26 7.85 -12.51
N LEU A 641 6.07 8.87 -12.81
CA LEU A 641 6.64 9.78 -11.82
C LEU A 641 5.57 10.76 -11.34
N SER A 642 5.65 11.16 -10.08
CA SER A 642 4.89 12.30 -9.56
C SER A 642 5.22 13.56 -10.34
N GLU A 643 4.38 14.58 -10.20
CA GLU A 643 4.80 15.93 -10.57
C GLU A 643 6.11 16.28 -9.85
N ALA A 644 7.01 16.90 -10.60
CA ALA A 644 8.32 17.21 -10.08
C ALA A 644 8.26 18.48 -9.23
N VAL A 645 8.86 18.44 -8.03
CA VAL A 645 9.01 19.62 -7.19
C VAL A 645 10.41 20.19 -7.36
N SER A 646 10.52 21.50 -7.41
CA SER A 646 11.80 22.19 -7.44
C SER A 646 12.09 22.82 -6.09
N VAL A 647 13.32 22.64 -5.60
CA VAL A 647 13.76 23.17 -4.32
C VAL A 647 15.23 23.59 -4.41
N THR A 648 15.57 24.68 -3.74
CA THR A 648 16.94 25.17 -3.63
C THR A 648 17.34 25.08 -2.17
N PRO A 649 18.25 24.16 -1.79
CA PRO A 649 18.84 24.14 -0.45
C PRO A 649 19.53 25.48 -0.19
N LEU A 650 19.36 26.00 1.02
CA LEU A 650 19.94 27.26 1.45
C LEU A 650 20.68 27.02 2.75
N ASP A 651 21.69 27.85 3.02
CA ASP A 651 22.27 27.84 4.34
C ASP A 651 21.27 28.45 5.34
N THR A 652 20.90 27.68 6.34
CA THR A 652 19.98 28.11 7.41
C THR A 652 20.62 28.02 8.78
N ILE A 653 21.93 27.77 8.85
CA ILE A 653 22.65 27.56 10.11
C ILE A 653 23.34 28.87 10.49
N PRO A 654 22.88 29.57 11.53
CA PRO A 654 23.55 30.77 11.96
C PRO A 654 24.97 30.49 12.45
N PRO A 655 25.91 31.43 12.26
CA PRO A 655 27.24 31.33 12.85
C PRO A 655 27.20 31.21 14.38
N ALA A 656 28.32 30.77 14.95
CA ALA A 656 28.52 30.81 16.39
C ALA A 656 28.53 32.26 16.92
N ALA A 657 27.93 32.46 18.10
CA ALA A 657 27.96 33.74 18.79
C ALA A 657 29.40 34.17 19.13
N PRO A 658 29.71 35.47 19.10
CA PRO A 658 30.99 35.96 19.57
C PRO A 658 31.12 35.71 21.08
N SER A 659 32.34 35.60 21.59
CA SER A 659 32.58 35.33 23.01
C SER A 659 33.45 36.42 23.65
N GLY A 660 33.46 36.51 24.98
CA GLY A 660 34.32 37.47 25.69
C GLY A 660 34.03 38.93 25.37
N LEU A 661 32.77 39.28 25.08
CA LEU A 661 32.36 40.65 24.83
C LEU A 661 32.64 41.51 26.08
N VAL A 662 33.48 42.53 25.92
CA VAL A 662 33.82 43.52 26.93
C VAL A 662 33.66 44.92 26.34
N GLY A 663 33.30 45.89 27.18
CA GLY A 663 33.19 47.27 26.78
C GLY A 663 33.92 48.18 27.75
N VAL A 664 34.70 49.12 27.22
CA VAL A 664 35.49 50.07 27.99
C VAL A 664 35.05 51.48 27.61
N TYR A 665 34.62 52.25 28.60
CA TYR A 665 34.30 53.65 28.42
C TYR A 665 35.57 54.51 28.44
N LEU A 666 35.75 55.37 27.45
CA LEU A 666 36.93 56.23 27.28
C LEU A 666 36.60 57.72 27.38
N GLY A 667 35.62 58.08 28.21
CA GLY A 667 35.25 59.47 28.51
C GLY A 667 34.30 60.13 27.50
N LYS A 668 34.35 59.75 26.21
CA LYS A 668 33.39 60.23 25.19
C LYS A 668 32.78 59.13 24.34
N THR A 669 33.42 57.97 24.30
CA THR A 669 33.01 56.83 23.47
C THR A 669 33.11 55.55 24.28
N VAL A 670 32.36 54.52 23.86
CA VAL A 670 32.49 53.16 24.40
C VAL A 670 33.16 52.28 23.36
N ASN A 671 34.33 51.73 23.70
CA ASN A 671 35.03 50.77 22.86
C ASN A 671 34.70 49.35 23.29
N LEU A 672 34.02 48.64 22.41
CA LEU A 672 33.66 47.22 22.56
C LEU A 672 34.73 46.36 21.92
N HIS A 673 35.07 45.25 22.57
CA HIS A 673 35.96 44.21 22.07
C HIS A 673 35.34 42.83 22.35
N TRP A 674 35.52 41.89 21.43
CA TRP A 674 35.11 40.51 21.61
C TRP A 674 36.07 39.56 20.90
N ASN A 675 35.91 38.27 21.15
CA ASN A 675 36.63 37.21 20.45
C ASN A 675 35.83 36.78 19.23
N GLN A 676 36.52 36.61 18.11
CA GLN A 676 35.98 36.07 16.86
C GLN A 676 36.30 34.59 16.73
N THR A 677 35.29 33.80 16.36
CA THR A 677 35.47 32.41 15.93
C THR A 677 35.58 32.39 14.40
N GLN A 678 36.56 31.67 13.84
CA GLN A 678 36.66 31.53 12.39
C GLN A 678 35.55 30.61 11.87
N VAL A 679 34.72 31.12 10.97
CA VAL A 679 33.72 30.37 10.21
C VAL A 679 33.89 30.70 8.72
N SER A 680 33.62 29.74 7.84
CA SER A 680 33.94 29.83 6.40
C SER A 680 33.07 30.83 5.63
N ASP A 681 31.90 31.14 6.17
CA ASP A 681 30.82 31.97 5.62
C ASP A 681 30.68 33.31 6.37
N PHE A 682 31.70 33.71 7.16
CA PHE A 682 31.67 34.93 7.97
C PHE A 682 31.48 36.20 7.11
N ALA A 683 30.44 37.00 7.41
CA ALA A 683 30.24 38.30 6.78
C ALA A 683 30.48 39.50 7.71
N GLY A 684 30.37 39.33 9.03
CA GLY A 684 30.63 40.42 9.97
C GLY A 684 29.90 40.29 11.31
N PHE A 685 29.86 41.40 12.05
CA PHE A 685 29.16 41.52 13.31
C PHE A 685 28.11 42.63 13.29
N ASN A 686 26.98 42.40 13.93
CA ASN A 686 26.04 43.46 14.27
C ASN A 686 26.20 43.84 15.74
N VAL A 687 26.13 45.15 16.01
CA VAL A 687 26.29 45.70 17.34
C VAL A 687 25.01 46.41 17.71
N TYR A 688 24.49 46.09 18.89
CA TYR A 688 23.25 46.65 19.40
C TYR A 688 23.44 47.24 20.78
N ARG A 689 22.60 48.21 21.13
CA ARG A 689 22.62 48.88 22.44
C ARG A 689 21.23 49.06 23.01
N SER A 690 21.10 48.94 24.32
CA SER A 690 19.92 49.30 25.10
C SER A 690 20.31 50.04 26.38
N GLU A 691 19.44 50.90 26.90
CA GLU A 691 19.60 51.50 28.25
C GLU A 691 19.04 50.57 29.35
N GLN A 692 18.37 49.48 28.98
CA GLN A 692 17.77 48.50 29.88
C GLN A 692 18.27 47.09 29.56
N LYS A 693 18.56 46.29 30.59
CA LYS A 693 19.14 44.94 30.46
C LYS A 693 18.34 44.03 29.51
N ASP A 694 17.01 44.09 29.65
CA ASP A 694 16.04 43.29 28.91
C ASP A 694 15.12 44.16 28.04
N GLY A 695 15.54 45.39 27.74
CA GLY A 695 14.79 46.33 26.90
C GLY A 695 15.00 46.10 25.40
N GLU A 696 14.43 47.00 24.59
CA GLU A 696 14.61 46.99 23.15
C GLU A 696 16.04 47.38 22.77
N PHE A 697 16.72 46.50 22.04
CA PHE A 697 18.08 46.71 21.57
C PHE A 697 18.06 47.33 20.18
N VAL A 698 18.66 48.52 20.05
CA VAL A 698 18.76 49.23 18.77
C VAL A 698 20.09 48.91 18.11
N ARG A 699 20.06 48.50 16.83
CA ARG A 699 21.28 48.26 16.04
C ARG A 699 22.02 49.59 15.80
N LEU A 700 23.31 49.61 16.11
CA LEU A 700 24.16 50.80 16.01
C LEU A 700 24.83 50.93 14.64
N ASN A 701 25.13 49.81 13.97
CA ASN A 701 25.81 49.78 12.69
C ASN A 701 24.85 49.56 11.53
N SER A 702 25.04 50.28 10.42
CA SER A 702 24.23 50.10 9.18
C SER A 702 24.72 48.94 8.31
N VAL A 703 26.02 48.60 8.40
CA VAL A 703 26.67 47.49 7.70
C VAL A 703 27.41 46.63 8.73
N PRO A 704 27.38 45.28 8.63
CA PRO A 704 28.14 44.41 9.52
C PRO A 704 29.62 44.80 9.59
N VAL A 705 30.19 44.85 10.79
CA VAL A 705 31.60 45.22 10.98
C VAL A 705 32.48 43.97 10.92
N LEU A 706 33.63 44.06 10.23
CA LEU A 706 34.53 42.92 10.04
C LEU A 706 35.47 42.68 11.22
N ASN A 707 35.85 43.75 11.92
CA ASN A 707 36.77 43.67 13.05
C ASN A 707 36.02 43.28 14.32
N ALA A 708 36.68 42.54 15.21
CA ALA A 708 36.14 42.16 16.52
C ALA A 708 36.16 43.32 17.55
N THR A 709 35.93 44.54 17.06
CA THR A 709 35.98 45.79 17.81
C THR A 709 34.93 46.77 17.26
N TYR A 710 34.29 47.54 18.13
CA TYR A 710 33.37 48.61 17.71
C TYR A 710 33.44 49.81 18.65
N GLU A 711 33.50 51.01 18.07
CA GLU A 711 33.45 52.28 18.81
C GLU A 711 32.04 52.87 18.75
N ASP A 712 31.35 52.92 19.88
CA ASP A 712 30.11 53.67 20.04
C ASP A 712 30.42 55.13 20.42
N ALA A 713 30.55 55.97 19.40
CA ALA A 713 30.76 57.41 19.54
C ALA A 713 29.50 58.19 19.97
N THR A 714 28.35 57.52 20.10
CA THR A 714 27.07 58.16 20.46
C THR A 714 26.70 57.95 21.94
N ALA A 715 27.53 57.23 22.68
CA ALA A 715 27.34 56.99 24.11
C ALA A 715 27.42 58.31 24.89
N GLN A 716 26.46 58.55 25.79
CA GLN A 716 26.43 59.74 26.64
C GLN A 716 27.01 59.42 28.01
N GLU A 717 27.65 60.41 28.65
CA GLU A 717 28.16 60.30 30.02
C GLU A 717 27.00 60.07 31.01
N LYS A 718 27.30 59.44 32.16
CA LYS A 718 26.35 59.18 33.26
C LYS A 718 25.15 58.31 32.87
N LYS A 719 25.25 57.55 31.79
CA LYS A 719 24.27 56.54 31.38
C LYS A 719 24.80 55.12 31.50
N ARG A 720 23.88 54.18 31.76
CA ARG A 720 24.16 52.75 31.74
C ARG A 720 23.70 52.18 30.40
N TYR A 721 24.60 51.47 29.74
CA TYR A 721 24.30 50.82 28.46
C TYR A 721 24.56 49.32 28.55
N TYR A 722 23.71 48.57 27.88
CA TYR A 722 23.86 47.14 27.65
C TYR A 722 24.13 46.97 26.18
N TYR A 723 25.18 46.23 25.85
CA TYR A 723 25.56 45.97 24.47
C TYR A 723 25.35 44.50 24.13
N ARG A 724 24.85 44.28 22.92
CA ARG A 724 24.77 42.96 22.29
C ARG A 724 25.61 42.93 21.02
N VAL A 725 26.32 41.84 20.80
CA VAL A 725 27.02 41.59 19.54
C VAL A 725 26.63 40.22 19.02
N THR A 726 26.28 40.17 17.74
CA THR A 726 25.94 38.94 17.01
C THR A 726 26.87 38.79 15.82
N THR A 727 27.13 37.55 15.42
CA THR A 727 27.84 37.21 14.18
C THR A 727 26.81 36.99 13.08
N VAL A 728 27.11 37.44 11.85
CA VAL A 728 26.29 37.18 10.66
C VAL A 728 27.11 36.50 9.57
N ASP A 729 26.46 35.65 8.79
CA ASP A 729 27.03 34.97 7.62
C ASP A 729 26.79 35.75 6.31
N ASP A 730 27.29 35.21 5.20
CA ASP A 730 27.19 35.78 3.86
C ASP A 730 25.92 35.36 3.08
N GLU A 731 24.93 34.79 3.76
CA GLU A 731 23.66 34.40 3.16
C GLU A 731 22.73 35.61 2.90
N THR A 732 21.69 35.44 2.08
CA THR A 732 20.73 36.51 1.77
C THR A 732 19.28 36.05 1.99
N PRO A 733 18.60 36.51 3.06
CA PRO A 733 19.10 37.38 4.14
C PRO A 733 20.14 36.65 5.03
N PRO A 734 21.09 37.37 5.67
CA PRO A 734 22.09 36.75 6.54
C PRO A 734 21.46 36.02 7.73
N ASN A 735 21.97 34.84 8.07
CA ASN A 735 21.64 34.19 9.34
C ASN A 735 22.43 34.87 10.47
N GLU A 736 21.74 35.16 11.58
CA GLU A 736 22.30 35.89 12.71
C GLU A 736 22.38 35.01 13.95
N SER A 737 23.55 35.00 14.60
CA SER A 737 23.80 34.20 15.79
C SER A 737 22.97 34.64 16.99
N GLN A 738 22.97 33.82 18.05
CA GLN A 738 22.60 34.29 19.38
C GLN A 738 23.52 35.46 19.82
N PRO A 739 23.03 36.41 20.64
CA PRO A 739 23.83 37.58 21.04
C PRO A 739 24.78 37.28 22.20
N ALA A 740 26.01 37.78 22.09
CA ALA A 740 26.88 38.00 23.24
C ALA A 740 26.43 39.27 23.97
N VAL A 741 26.45 39.29 25.31
CA VAL A 741 25.96 40.43 26.11
C VAL A 741 27.05 40.95 27.03
N THR A 742 27.16 42.27 27.16
CA THR A 742 27.94 42.93 28.23
C THR A 742 27.23 44.17 28.78
N LEU A 743 27.55 44.53 30.02
CA LEU A 743 27.15 45.77 30.69
C LEU A 743 28.31 46.77 30.64
N VAL A 744 28.03 48.02 30.27
CA VAL A 744 28.99 49.14 30.40
C VAL A 744 28.33 50.29 31.13
N GLU A 745 29.02 50.84 32.12
CA GLU A 745 28.60 52.02 32.85
C GLU A 745 29.50 53.19 32.49
N THR A 746 28.91 54.30 32.05
CA THR A 746 29.66 55.52 31.73
C THR A 746 29.74 56.40 32.99
N TYR A 747 30.93 56.46 33.59
CA TYR A 747 31.20 57.28 34.77
C TYR A 747 32.01 58.52 34.41
N LEU A 748 31.80 59.62 35.12
CA LEU A 748 32.75 60.72 35.16
C LEU A 748 33.88 60.31 36.11
N LEU A 749 35.12 60.32 35.61
CA LEU A 749 36.28 60.42 36.48
C LEU A 749 36.28 61.86 37.00
N ASP A 750 35.88 62.04 38.26
CA ASP A 750 36.07 63.29 39.00
C ASP A 750 37.57 63.60 39.18
#